data_AF-A0A257Y5P5-F1
#
_entry.id   AF-A0A257Y5P5-F1
#
_cell.length_a   1.000
_cell.length_b   1.000
_cell.length_c   1.000
_cell.angle_alpha   90.00
_cell.angle_beta   90.00
_cell.angle_gamma   90.00
#
_symmetry.space_group_name_H-M   'P 1'
#
loop_
_entity.id
_entity.type
_entity.pdbx_description
1 polymer ?
#
loop_
_entity_poly.entity_id
_entity_poly.type
_entity_poly.pdbx_seq_one_letter_code
_entity_poly.pdbx_strand_id
1 'polypeptide(L)'
;MATLLLGAAGSLVGGAFFGPLGAVAGRALGALSGSVVDGALLGGSRSNVVQGSRLSDLDVMTSSAGAPVPRIYGRARLAGQVIWATRLEEVVSTKVQSSGGKSSRAQKVTTTTISYAYFASFALGLCEGEVTRIGRVWADGKPLDTSGLTVRAYLGSADQPPDPWIEAKQGAGNAPAYRGLAYLVFEHLPLAKFGNRVPQITVEVERAVGRLEPLVKAVTLIPGSTEFGYDPRQVQRVLGRGAYGAENRHVTSAESDLEASLDQLQAACPNLQRVSLVVTWFGDDLRAGACTVRPKVERTVKDTIPYGWTVGWLPRLLAPLVSDHEGRPAYGGTPSDASVIAAIQNLNARGLKVTLNPFVMMDIAPGNGRGDPWSGAASQPAYPWRGRITCDPAPGSSGSPDGGAGADAQVAALFGTAQPGHFSNYFGGILYMGPAEWSLRRMVLHYAFLAQMAGGVETFLIGSEFAALTRVRGAGGSFPAAQALRVLAQDVKAMLGPGTKVSYGADWTEYGAQSFPNGDVRFPLDALWASPAVDFIGVDYYPPLADWRDGRGHLDAALAEGPYDLNYLTANTRRGEAFDWYYADEAARAAQARTPIADGAYGEPWIYRQKDLWSFWSLPHYERAAGVRAATPTAWTPGSKPFRLTEAGCPAVDKGANRPSTFPD
;
A
#
# COMPACT_ATOMS: atom_id res chain seq x y z
N MET A 1 21.79 4.59 -14.77
CA MET A 1 20.47 5.27 -14.87
C MET A 1 20.42 6.67 -14.23
N ALA A 2 21.34 7.04 -13.33
CA ALA A 2 21.40 8.41 -12.78
C ALA A 2 21.61 9.50 -13.85
N THR A 3 22.34 9.24 -14.93
CA THR A 3 22.60 10.18 -16.03
C THR A 3 21.39 10.45 -16.95
N LEU A 4 20.44 9.51 -17.04
CA LEU A 4 19.20 9.70 -17.81
C LEU A 4 18.09 10.37 -16.98
N LEU A 5 18.06 10.10 -15.67
CA LEU A 5 17.10 10.71 -14.74
C LEU A 5 17.45 12.18 -14.44
N LEU A 6 18.73 12.55 -14.35
CA LEU A 6 19.16 13.94 -14.16
C LEU A 6 19.00 14.80 -15.44
N GLY A 7 19.08 14.17 -16.62
CA GLY A 7 18.84 14.86 -17.90
C GLY A 7 17.37 15.16 -18.17
N ALA A 8 16.44 14.29 -17.72
CA ALA A 8 15.00 14.49 -17.88
C ALA A 8 14.42 15.46 -16.83
N ALA A 9 14.94 15.45 -15.60
CA ALA A 9 14.54 16.38 -14.55
C ALA A 9 15.01 17.82 -14.83
N GLY A 10 16.16 18.01 -15.49
CA GLY A 10 16.66 19.33 -15.88
C GLY A 10 15.83 20.02 -16.99
N SER A 11 15.18 19.27 -17.87
CA SER A 11 14.34 19.83 -18.94
C SER A 11 12.92 20.20 -18.51
N LEU A 12 12.40 19.58 -17.44
CA LEU A 12 11.05 19.87 -16.92
C LEU A 12 11.03 21.06 -15.94
N VAL A 13 12.15 21.31 -15.24
CA VAL A 13 12.26 22.45 -14.31
C VAL A 13 12.83 23.71 -14.98
N GLY A 14 13.69 23.58 -15.99
CA GLY A 14 14.28 24.74 -16.68
C GLY A 14 13.34 25.47 -17.66
N GLY A 15 12.36 24.78 -18.24
CA GLY A 15 11.41 25.37 -19.19
C GLY A 15 10.31 26.21 -18.54
N ALA A 16 9.99 25.95 -17.28
CA ALA A 16 8.92 26.64 -16.56
C ALA A 16 9.35 28.01 -15.98
N PHE A 17 10.66 28.31 -15.89
CA PHE A 17 11.15 29.52 -15.23
C PHE A 17 11.92 30.52 -16.11
N PHE A 18 12.48 30.15 -17.28
CA PHE A 18 13.40 31.06 -18.02
C PHE A 18 13.17 31.23 -19.53
N GLY A 19 12.06 30.72 -20.09
CA GLY A 19 11.71 31.00 -21.48
C GLY A 19 12.72 30.47 -22.53
N PRO A 20 12.56 30.84 -23.82
CA PRO A 20 13.10 30.09 -24.96
C PRO A 20 14.62 30.21 -25.22
N LEU A 21 15.40 30.79 -24.30
CA LEU A 21 16.86 30.90 -24.42
C LEU A 21 17.65 29.91 -23.53
N GLY A 22 16.99 29.12 -22.68
CA GLY A 22 17.65 28.16 -21.78
C GLY A 22 18.01 26.79 -22.38
N ALA A 23 17.68 26.52 -23.66
CA ALA A 23 17.68 25.16 -24.21
C ALA A 23 18.99 24.69 -24.90
N VAL A 24 20.06 25.50 -24.93
CA VAL A 24 21.24 25.21 -25.79
C VAL A 24 22.58 25.01 -25.04
N ALA A 25 22.67 25.25 -23.72
CA ALA A 25 23.94 25.14 -22.98
C ALA A 25 24.15 23.83 -22.18
N GLY A 26 23.31 22.81 -22.36
CA GLY A 26 23.22 21.67 -21.44
C GLY A 26 23.66 20.30 -21.97
N ARG A 27 24.57 20.22 -22.96
CA ARG A 27 24.98 18.92 -23.55
C ARG A 27 26.47 18.61 -23.59
N ALA A 28 27.36 19.49 -23.12
CA ALA A 28 28.81 19.31 -23.30
C ALA A 28 29.66 19.10 -22.02
N LEU A 29 29.08 19.07 -20.81
CA LEU A 29 29.86 19.00 -19.55
C LEU A 29 29.63 17.76 -18.68
N GLY A 30 28.93 16.73 -19.18
CA GLY A 30 28.54 15.55 -18.39
C GLY A 30 29.56 14.41 -18.30
N ALA A 31 30.72 14.51 -18.94
CA ALA A 31 31.70 13.41 -19.01
C ALA A 31 32.95 13.60 -18.12
N LEU A 32 33.09 14.73 -17.42
CA LEU A 32 34.32 15.08 -16.69
C LEU A 32 34.15 15.22 -15.16
N SER A 33 32.96 14.96 -14.60
CA SER A 33 32.68 15.14 -13.16
C SER A 33 32.62 13.84 -12.34
N GLY A 34 32.76 12.66 -12.96
CA GLY A 34 32.71 11.39 -12.24
C GLY A 34 33.94 11.09 -11.39
N SER A 35 35.14 11.44 -11.85
CA SER A 35 36.40 11.10 -11.16
C SER A 35 36.72 12.00 -9.96
N VAL A 36 36.11 13.19 -9.87
CA VAL A 36 36.38 14.16 -8.80
C VAL A 36 35.51 13.88 -7.56
N VAL A 37 34.32 13.31 -7.75
CA VAL A 37 33.40 12.95 -6.65
C VAL A 37 33.87 11.70 -5.92
N ASP A 38 34.37 10.69 -6.65
CA ASP A 38 34.93 9.48 -6.04
C ASP A 38 36.19 9.76 -5.20
N GLY A 39 36.99 10.75 -5.59
CA GLY A 39 38.18 11.18 -4.84
C GLY A 39 37.86 11.90 -3.52
N ALA A 40 36.70 12.56 -3.43
CA ALA A 40 36.28 13.27 -2.21
C ALA A 40 35.57 12.36 -1.19
N LEU A 41 34.97 11.25 -1.64
CA LEU A 41 34.27 10.27 -0.79
C LEU A 41 35.18 9.20 -0.17
N LEU A 42 36.40 8.99 -0.70
CA LEU A 42 37.30 7.88 -0.33
C LEU A 42 38.69 8.35 0.12
N GLY A 43 38.75 9.31 1.04
CA GLY A 43 40.02 9.85 1.54
C GLY A 43 40.95 8.82 2.18
N GLY A 44 42.16 8.65 1.62
CA GLY A 44 43.35 8.17 2.36
C GLY A 44 44.08 6.92 1.84
N SER A 45 44.78 7.03 0.70
CA SER A 45 45.94 6.23 0.24
C SER A 45 45.95 4.69 0.46
N ARG A 46 45.77 3.95 -0.65
CA ARG A 46 46.80 3.09 -1.29
C ARG A 46 46.23 2.60 -2.63
N SER A 47 47.06 2.61 -3.66
CA SER A 47 46.73 2.36 -5.07
C SER A 47 45.68 1.27 -5.29
N ASN A 48 44.57 1.62 -5.92
CA ASN A 48 43.67 0.66 -6.55
C ASN A 48 43.44 1.10 -7.99
N VAL A 49 43.80 0.24 -8.95
CA VAL A 49 43.36 0.38 -10.33
C VAL A 49 41.87 0.07 -10.32
N VAL A 50 41.04 1.10 -10.15
CA VAL A 50 39.60 1.00 -10.32
C VAL A 50 39.32 1.20 -11.81
N GLN A 51 39.05 0.11 -12.52
CA GLN A 51 38.34 0.23 -13.80
C GLN A 51 36.95 0.76 -13.49
N GLY A 52 36.69 2.02 -13.84
CA GLY A 52 35.37 2.63 -13.73
C GLY A 52 34.32 1.82 -14.50
N SER A 53 33.05 1.96 -14.11
CA SER A 53 31.93 1.29 -14.78
C SER A 53 31.99 1.54 -16.29
N ARG A 54 32.35 0.52 -17.06
CA ARG A 54 32.12 0.54 -18.51
C ARG A 54 30.62 0.76 -18.73
N LEU A 55 30.24 1.43 -19.81
CA LEU A 55 28.86 1.30 -20.31
C LEU A 55 28.56 -0.20 -20.33
N SER A 56 27.48 -0.62 -19.68
CA SER A 56 26.91 -1.95 -19.86
C SER A 56 26.42 -1.99 -21.30
N ASP A 57 27.36 -2.22 -22.22
CA ASP A 57 27.09 -2.54 -23.62
C ASP A 57 26.07 -3.65 -23.60
N LEU A 58 24.86 -3.32 -24.05
CA LEU A 58 23.79 -4.22 -24.48
C LEU A 58 23.83 -5.58 -23.75
N ASP A 59 22.98 -5.78 -22.73
CA ASP A 59 22.80 -7.11 -22.11
C ASP A 59 22.32 -8.10 -23.21
N VAL A 60 23.27 -8.81 -23.82
CA VAL A 60 23.04 -9.77 -24.89
C VAL A 60 23.09 -11.17 -24.30
N MET A 61 22.05 -11.93 -24.56
CA MET A 61 22.01 -13.36 -24.32
C MET A 61 23.04 -14.03 -25.24
N THR A 62 24.06 -14.66 -24.64
CA THR A 62 25.10 -15.40 -25.37
C THR A 62 25.09 -16.89 -25.03
N SER A 63 25.92 -17.67 -25.72
CA SER A 63 26.08 -19.12 -25.54
C SER A 63 27.55 -19.55 -25.47
N SER A 64 28.43 -18.67 -24.95
CA SER A 64 29.88 -18.88 -24.93
C SER A 64 30.34 -19.64 -23.68
N ALA A 65 31.19 -20.64 -23.86
CA ALA A 65 31.91 -21.27 -22.74
C ALA A 65 32.91 -20.28 -22.11
N GLY A 66 33.01 -20.27 -20.78
CA GLY A 66 33.92 -19.39 -20.03
C GLY A 66 33.34 -18.02 -19.65
N ALA A 67 32.07 -17.73 -19.98
CA ALA A 67 31.39 -16.55 -19.46
C ALA A 67 31.26 -16.63 -17.92
N PRO A 68 31.47 -15.51 -17.20
CA PRO A 68 31.35 -15.50 -15.74
C PRO A 68 29.89 -15.70 -15.31
N VAL A 69 29.69 -16.32 -14.16
CA VAL A 69 28.37 -16.42 -13.52
C VAL A 69 28.12 -15.17 -12.67
N PRO A 70 27.09 -14.36 -12.96
CA PRO A 70 26.81 -13.14 -12.21
C PRO A 70 26.42 -13.41 -10.75
N ARG A 71 26.70 -12.44 -9.88
CA ARG A 71 26.16 -12.32 -8.51
C ARG A 71 25.32 -11.06 -8.45
N ILE A 72 24.12 -11.17 -7.89
CA ILE A 72 23.23 -10.02 -7.69
C ILE A 72 22.85 -9.87 -6.22
N TYR A 73 22.54 -8.63 -5.85
CA TYR A 73 22.04 -8.21 -4.54
C TYR A 73 20.93 -7.19 -4.79
N GLY A 74 19.71 -7.47 -4.34
CA GLY A 74 18.52 -6.70 -4.69
C GLY A 74 17.89 -7.15 -6.02
N ARG A 75 17.33 -6.20 -6.77
CA ARG A 75 16.60 -6.44 -8.03
C ARG A 75 17.41 -5.96 -9.22
N ALA A 76 17.70 -6.87 -10.16
CA ALA A 76 18.47 -6.58 -11.36
C ALA A 76 17.84 -7.24 -12.61
N ARG A 77 18.07 -6.65 -13.78
CA ARG A 77 17.70 -7.25 -15.07
C ARG A 77 18.94 -7.91 -15.68
N LEU A 78 18.84 -9.17 -16.09
CA LEU A 78 19.94 -9.98 -16.63
C LEU A 78 19.53 -10.63 -17.96
N ALA A 79 20.43 -10.66 -18.95
CA ALA A 79 20.21 -11.42 -20.19
C ALA A 79 20.47 -12.92 -20.05
N GLY A 80 21.28 -13.33 -19.06
CA GLY A 80 21.66 -14.71 -18.84
C GLY A 80 22.51 -15.34 -19.95
N GLN A 81 22.83 -16.62 -19.79
CA GLN A 81 23.61 -17.44 -20.73
C GLN A 81 22.83 -18.69 -21.11
N VAL A 82 22.79 -19.04 -22.39
CA VAL A 82 22.15 -20.30 -22.82
C VAL A 82 23.00 -21.48 -22.34
N ILE A 83 22.45 -22.28 -21.43
CA ILE A 83 23.13 -23.45 -20.82
C ILE A 83 22.65 -24.78 -21.42
N TRP A 84 21.51 -24.78 -22.10
CA TRP A 84 20.97 -25.93 -22.82
C TRP A 84 20.02 -25.45 -23.92
N ALA A 85 19.98 -26.14 -25.06
CA ALA A 85 18.99 -25.91 -26.12
C ALA A 85 18.83 -27.15 -26.99
N THR A 86 17.63 -27.34 -27.55
CA THR A 86 17.39 -28.32 -28.62
C THR A 86 17.61 -27.68 -29.98
N ARG A 87 17.60 -28.49 -31.05
CA ARG A 87 17.35 -27.97 -32.40
C ARG A 87 15.95 -27.36 -32.47
N LEU A 88 15.74 -26.45 -33.42
CA LEU A 88 14.41 -25.89 -33.69
C LEU A 88 13.47 -27.00 -34.17
N GLU A 89 12.26 -26.99 -33.66
CA GLU A 89 11.18 -27.89 -34.08
C GLU A 89 10.35 -27.20 -35.17
N GLU A 90 10.12 -27.89 -36.29
CA GLU A 90 9.30 -27.42 -37.41
C GLU A 90 8.01 -28.24 -37.46
N VAL A 91 6.87 -27.58 -37.35
CA VAL A 91 5.54 -28.16 -37.49
C VAL A 91 4.93 -27.73 -38.81
N VAL A 92 4.61 -28.71 -39.67
CA VAL A 92 4.03 -28.49 -40.99
C VAL A 92 2.52 -28.76 -40.93
N SER A 93 1.71 -27.77 -41.32
CA SER A 93 0.26 -27.88 -41.42
C SER A 93 -0.20 -27.73 -42.87
N THR A 94 -0.82 -28.77 -43.42
CA THR A 94 -1.33 -28.81 -44.79
C THR A 94 -2.86 -28.68 -44.76
N LYS A 95 -3.40 -27.58 -45.30
CA LYS A 95 -4.85 -27.38 -45.49
C LYS A 95 -5.20 -27.50 -46.96
N VAL A 96 -6.11 -28.42 -47.28
CA VAL A 96 -6.63 -28.60 -48.64
C VAL A 96 -8.04 -28.01 -48.70
N GLN A 97 -8.23 -26.94 -49.47
CA GLN A 97 -9.53 -26.36 -49.75
C GLN A 97 -9.93 -26.65 -51.19
N SER A 98 -11.08 -27.31 -51.37
CA SER A 98 -11.69 -27.48 -52.69
C SER A 98 -12.88 -26.55 -52.83
N SER A 99 -12.83 -25.61 -53.78
CA SER A 99 -13.98 -24.77 -54.15
C SER A 99 -14.59 -25.27 -55.47
N GLY A 100 -15.90 -25.54 -55.47
CA GLY A 100 -16.66 -25.92 -56.66
C GLY A 100 -17.89 -25.03 -56.82
N GLY A 101 -18.02 -24.36 -57.97
CA GLY A 101 -19.24 -23.65 -58.36
C GLY A 101 -20.31 -24.64 -58.84
N LYS A 102 -21.60 -24.29 -58.67
CA LYS A 102 -22.77 -25.09 -59.09
C LYS A 102 -22.98 -25.10 -60.61
N SER A 103 -21.99 -25.53 -61.39
CA SER A 103 -22.19 -25.86 -62.81
C SER A 103 -21.47 -27.18 -63.14
N SER A 104 -22.14 -28.03 -63.92
CA SER A 104 -21.71 -29.39 -64.27
C SER A 104 -20.48 -29.46 -65.19
N ARG A 105 -19.72 -28.36 -65.36
CA ARG A 105 -18.50 -28.27 -66.17
C ARG A 105 -17.33 -27.51 -65.54
N ALA A 106 -17.41 -27.07 -64.29
CA ALA A 106 -16.27 -26.39 -63.65
C ALA A 106 -15.29 -27.38 -63.02
N GLN A 107 -14.01 -27.28 -63.40
CA GLN A 107 -12.90 -28.06 -62.84
C GLN A 107 -12.78 -27.82 -61.33
N LYS A 108 -12.68 -28.91 -60.54
CA LYS A 108 -12.48 -28.84 -59.09
C LYS A 108 -11.10 -28.26 -58.82
N VAL A 109 -11.04 -26.98 -58.42
CA VAL A 109 -9.77 -26.34 -58.04
C VAL A 109 -9.49 -26.70 -56.59
N THR A 110 -8.41 -27.46 -56.40
CA THR A 110 -7.90 -27.84 -55.08
C THR A 110 -6.75 -26.90 -54.73
N THR A 111 -6.93 -26.05 -53.72
CA THR A 111 -5.87 -25.21 -53.17
C THR A 111 -5.28 -25.90 -51.95
N THR A 112 -4.02 -26.31 -52.04
CA THR A 112 -3.25 -26.88 -50.91
C THR A 112 -2.38 -25.78 -50.31
N THR A 113 -2.69 -25.34 -49.09
CA THR A 113 -1.90 -24.37 -48.33
C THR A 113 -1.03 -25.13 -47.33
N ILE A 114 0.29 -25.03 -47.46
CA ILE A 114 1.27 -25.56 -46.50
C ILE A 114 1.75 -24.39 -45.64
N SER A 115 1.62 -24.49 -44.32
CA SER A 115 2.12 -23.51 -43.36
C SER A 115 3.12 -24.14 -42.41
N TYR A 116 4.22 -23.43 -42.13
CA TYR A 116 5.28 -23.84 -41.22
C TYR A 116 5.18 -23.04 -39.92
N ALA A 117 5.34 -23.72 -38.79
CA ALA A 117 5.48 -23.10 -37.47
C ALA A 117 6.76 -23.62 -36.80
N TYR A 118 7.56 -22.70 -36.26
CA TYR A 118 8.84 -23.01 -35.62
C TYR A 118 8.76 -22.81 -34.12
N PHE A 119 9.40 -23.72 -33.37
CA PHE A 119 9.44 -23.68 -31.91
C PHE A 119 10.85 -23.94 -31.39
N ALA A 120 11.18 -23.34 -30.25
CA ALA A 120 12.47 -23.54 -29.57
C ALA A 120 12.28 -24.05 -28.14
N SER A 121 13.16 -24.95 -27.71
CA SER A 121 13.33 -25.29 -26.30
C SER A 121 14.75 -24.96 -25.86
N PHE A 122 14.90 -24.19 -24.78
CA PHE A 122 16.20 -23.76 -24.28
C PHE A 122 16.16 -23.38 -22.80
N ALA A 123 17.31 -23.41 -22.14
CA ALA A 123 17.50 -23.00 -20.76
C ALA A 123 18.52 -21.87 -20.66
N LEU A 124 18.24 -20.92 -19.78
CA LEU A 124 18.96 -19.68 -19.60
C LEU A 124 19.45 -19.56 -18.15
N GLY A 125 20.76 -19.72 -17.92
CA GLY A 125 21.40 -19.50 -16.63
C GLY A 125 21.53 -18.01 -16.32
N LEU A 126 21.16 -17.58 -15.12
CA LEU A 126 21.01 -16.17 -14.77
C LEU A 126 22.10 -15.68 -13.80
N CYS A 127 22.17 -16.28 -12.62
CA CYS A 127 23.13 -15.90 -11.58
C CYS A 127 23.37 -17.05 -10.61
N GLU A 128 24.49 -17.00 -9.87
CA GLU A 128 24.81 -17.99 -8.85
C GLU A 128 23.97 -17.80 -7.59
N GLY A 129 23.73 -18.89 -6.88
CA GLY A 129 23.08 -18.97 -5.58
C GLY A 129 21.56 -18.88 -5.63
N GLU A 130 20.94 -19.11 -4.49
CA GLU A 130 19.49 -19.02 -4.33
C GLU A 130 19.02 -17.56 -4.49
N VAL A 131 17.98 -17.36 -5.29
CA VAL A 131 17.32 -16.07 -5.49
C VAL A 131 15.91 -16.10 -4.91
N THR A 132 15.43 -14.95 -4.47
CA THR A 132 14.08 -14.80 -3.92
C THR A 132 13.02 -15.02 -4.99
N ARG A 133 13.26 -14.49 -6.20
CA ARG A 133 12.28 -14.56 -7.28
C ARG A 133 12.95 -14.38 -8.65
N ILE A 134 12.39 -15.07 -9.65
CA ILE A 134 12.57 -14.75 -11.06
C ILE A 134 11.29 -14.07 -11.55
N GLY A 135 11.41 -12.83 -11.97
CA GLY A 135 10.30 -11.91 -12.23
C GLY A 135 9.98 -11.73 -13.70
N ARG A 136 9.76 -10.48 -14.10
CA ARG A 136 9.38 -10.11 -15.46
C ARG A 136 10.39 -10.62 -16.49
N VAL A 137 9.86 -11.10 -17.61
CA VAL A 137 10.64 -11.55 -18.76
C VAL A 137 10.41 -10.59 -19.91
N TRP A 138 11.47 -10.25 -20.64
CA TRP A 138 11.40 -9.49 -21.88
C TRP A 138 12.04 -10.27 -23.01
N ALA A 139 11.40 -10.25 -24.17
CA ALA A 139 11.89 -10.81 -25.42
C ALA A 139 12.15 -9.67 -26.42
N ASP A 140 13.38 -9.56 -26.93
CA ASP A 140 13.84 -8.48 -27.81
C ASP A 140 13.50 -7.08 -27.25
N GLY A 141 13.66 -6.91 -25.93
CA GLY A 141 13.41 -5.65 -25.22
C GLY A 141 11.96 -5.37 -24.83
N LYS A 142 10.98 -6.14 -25.33
CA LYS A 142 9.55 -5.97 -25.03
C LYS A 142 9.08 -6.95 -23.96
N PRO A 143 8.18 -6.55 -23.03
CA PRO A 143 7.61 -7.47 -22.05
C PRO A 143 7.01 -8.70 -22.74
N LEU A 144 7.40 -9.88 -22.28
CA LEU A 144 6.84 -11.14 -22.73
C LEU A 144 5.72 -11.54 -21.76
N ASP A 145 4.50 -11.66 -22.28
CA ASP A 145 3.42 -12.30 -21.56
C ASP A 145 3.69 -13.81 -21.54
N THR A 146 3.92 -14.35 -20.34
CA THR A 146 4.20 -15.76 -20.14
C THR A 146 2.92 -16.59 -19.97
N SER A 147 1.74 -15.96 -19.91
CA SER A 147 0.47 -16.67 -19.90
C SER A 147 0.32 -17.53 -21.16
N GLY A 148 0.12 -18.83 -20.96
CA GLY A 148 0.02 -19.81 -22.05
C GLY A 148 1.36 -20.27 -22.65
N LEU A 149 2.50 -19.82 -22.10
CA LEU A 149 3.82 -20.38 -22.38
C LEU A 149 4.23 -21.36 -21.29
N THR A 150 4.95 -22.41 -21.66
CA THR A 150 5.56 -23.32 -20.69
C THR A 150 6.95 -22.81 -20.32
N VAL A 151 7.02 -22.03 -19.23
CA VAL A 151 8.27 -21.50 -18.68
C VAL A 151 8.44 -22.01 -17.26
N ARG A 152 9.58 -22.65 -16.96
CA ARG A 152 9.90 -23.13 -15.61
C ARG A 152 11.06 -22.35 -15.02
N ALA A 153 10.93 -21.96 -13.77
CA ALA A 153 11.92 -21.21 -13.03
C ALA A 153 12.57 -22.08 -11.96
N TYR A 154 13.90 -22.02 -11.89
CA TYR A 154 14.72 -22.67 -10.88
C TYR A 154 15.46 -21.57 -10.12
N LEU A 155 15.26 -21.51 -8.80
CA LEU A 155 15.74 -20.40 -7.99
C LEU A 155 17.20 -20.54 -7.56
N GLY A 156 17.88 -21.63 -7.89
CA GLY A 156 19.30 -21.84 -7.57
C GLY A 156 19.55 -22.46 -6.20
N SER A 157 18.58 -23.19 -5.63
CA SER A 157 18.79 -23.91 -4.38
C SER A 157 19.80 -25.05 -4.53
N ALA A 158 20.36 -25.50 -3.40
CA ALA A 158 21.33 -26.59 -3.39
C ALA A 158 20.69 -27.97 -3.67
N ASP A 159 19.39 -28.09 -3.46
CA ASP A 159 18.61 -29.33 -3.54
C ASP A 159 17.67 -29.40 -4.76
N GLN A 160 17.65 -28.38 -5.62
CA GLN A 160 16.78 -28.36 -6.80
C GLN A 160 17.03 -29.58 -7.71
N PRO A 161 15.95 -30.17 -8.28
CA PRO A 161 16.05 -31.32 -9.17
C PRO A 161 16.44 -30.91 -10.60
N PRO A 162 16.87 -31.86 -11.45
CA PRO A 162 16.92 -31.67 -12.90
C PRO A 162 15.58 -31.21 -13.48
N ASP A 163 15.62 -30.42 -14.56
CA ASP A 163 14.40 -30.05 -15.28
C ASP A 163 13.82 -31.26 -16.04
N PRO A 164 12.52 -31.57 -15.89
CA PRO A 164 11.92 -32.77 -16.46
C PRO A 164 11.87 -32.74 -18.00
N TRP A 165 11.80 -31.58 -18.63
CA TRP A 165 11.83 -31.48 -20.10
C TRP A 165 13.24 -31.65 -20.63
N ILE A 166 14.23 -31.07 -19.96
CA ILE A 166 15.65 -31.30 -20.26
C ILE A 166 15.95 -32.80 -20.11
N GLU A 167 15.53 -33.42 -19.01
CA GLU A 167 15.71 -34.85 -18.76
C GLU A 167 14.98 -35.72 -19.80
N ALA A 168 13.76 -35.38 -20.18
CA ALA A 168 13.04 -36.10 -21.24
C ALA A 168 13.77 -36.03 -22.59
N LYS A 169 14.50 -34.95 -22.89
CA LYS A 169 15.27 -34.81 -24.13
C LYS A 169 16.66 -35.44 -24.07
N GLN A 170 17.27 -35.52 -22.88
CA GLN A 170 18.63 -36.08 -22.70
C GLN A 170 18.66 -37.53 -22.22
N GLY A 171 17.53 -38.06 -21.76
CA GLY A 171 17.42 -39.35 -21.11
C GLY A 171 17.56 -39.26 -19.59
N ALA A 172 16.88 -40.18 -18.89
CA ALA A 172 16.86 -40.24 -17.43
C ALA A 172 18.29 -40.31 -16.85
N GLY A 173 18.58 -39.46 -15.87
CA GLY A 173 19.90 -39.39 -15.22
C GLY A 173 20.98 -38.66 -16.01
N ASN A 174 20.71 -38.21 -17.24
CA ASN A 174 21.68 -37.48 -18.08
C ASN A 174 21.48 -35.96 -18.06
N ALA A 175 20.46 -35.45 -17.36
CA ALA A 175 20.25 -34.02 -17.20
C ALA A 175 20.92 -33.49 -15.91
N PRO A 176 21.77 -32.46 -16.01
CA PRO A 176 22.29 -31.81 -14.82
C PRO A 176 21.18 -31.03 -14.09
N ALA A 177 21.26 -30.99 -12.76
CA ALA A 177 20.34 -30.24 -11.92
C ALA A 177 20.70 -28.74 -11.76
N TYR A 178 21.87 -28.34 -12.27
CA TYR A 178 22.41 -26.97 -12.16
C TYR A 178 22.29 -26.39 -10.73
N ARG A 179 22.52 -27.19 -9.68
CA ARG A 179 22.39 -26.78 -8.28
C ARG A 179 23.27 -25.56 -7.98
N GLY A 180 22.72 -24.60 -7.24
CA GLY A 180 23.42 -23.33 -7.00
C GLY A 180 23.41 -22.35 -8.17
N LEU A 181 22.66 -22.60 -9.24
CA LEU A 181 22.44 -21.67 -10.35
C LEU A 181 20.95 -21.40 -10.52
N ALA A 182 20.56 -20.13 -10.49
CA ALA A 182 19.21 -19.73 -10.86
C ALA A 182 19.08 -19.72 -12.40
N TYR A 183 18.05 -20.37 -12.94
CA TYR A 183 17.85 -20.47 -14.39
C TYR A 183 16.38 -20.55 -14.79
N LEU A 184 16.09 -20.18 -16.05
CA LEU A 184 14.78 -20.36 -16.68
C LEU A 184 14.86 -21.43 -17.77
N VAL A 185 13.79 -22.21 -17.94
CA VAL A 185 13.60 -23.14 -19.06
C VAL A 185 12.38 -22.71 -19.86
N PHE A 186 12.56 -22.47 -21.15
CA PHE A 186 11.48 -22.31 -22.11
C PHE A 186 11.26 -23.65 -22.82
N GLU A 187 10.04 -24.18 -22.70
CA GLU A 187 9.61 -25.35 -23.44
C GLU A 187 8.73 -24.92 -24.61
N HIS A 188 9.14 -25.34 -25.81
CA HIS A 188 8.36 -25.18 -27.04
C HIS A 188 7.85 -23.75 -27.29
N LEU A 189 8.74 -22.75 -27.14
CA LEU A 189 8.44 -21.33 -27.37
C LEU A 189 8.12 -21.10 -28.86
N PRO A 190 6.92 -20.57 -29.21
CA PRO A 190 6.58 -20.25 -30.60
C PRO A 190 7.40 -19.08 -31.14
N LEU A 191 8.09 -19.29 -32.27
CA LEU A 191 9.03 -18.29 -32.83
C LEU A 191 8.42 -17.36 -33.88
N ALA A 192 7.18 -17.58 -34.30
CA ALA A 192 6.54 -16.80 -35.36
C ALA A 192 6.54 -15.27 -35.07
N LYS A 193 6.32 -14.88 -33.81
CA LYS A 193 6.32 -13.48 -33.37
C LYS A 193 7.72 -12.85 -33.31
N PHE A 194 8.77 -13.66 -33.40
CA PHE A 194 10.17 -13.26 -33.30
C PHE A 194 10.92 -13.44 -34.61
N GLY A 195 10.20 -13.51 -35.75
CA GLY A 195 10.81 -13.70 -37.06
C GLY A 195 11.44 -15.09 -37.24
N ASN A 196 10.89 -16.11 -36.58
CA ASN A 196 11.38 -17.50 -36.60
C ASN A 196 12.82 -17.70 -36.10
N ARG A 197 13.30 -16.80 -35.22
CA ARG A 197 14.55 -16.97 -34.47
C ARG A 197 14.30 -16.98 -32.97
N VAL A 198 15.26 -17.50 -32.21
CA VAL A 198 15.25 -17.36 -30.75
C VAL A 198 15.39 -15.86 -30.40
N PRO A 199 14.45 -15.28 -29.63
CA PRO A 199 14.54 -13.89 -29.20
C PRO A 199 15.64 -13.69 -28.16
N GLN A 200 16.14 -12.46 -28.04
CA GLN A 200 17.01 -12.07 -26.93
C GLN A 200 16.18 -11.98 -25.67
N ILE A 201 16.45 -12.85 -24.70
CA ILE A 201 15.73 -12.88 -23.43
C ILE A 201 16.49 -12.07 -22.40
N THR A 202 15.77 -11.23 -21.67
CA THR A 202 16.26 -10.60 -20.43
C THR A 202 15.21 -10.80 -19.35
N VAL A 203 15.66 -10.89 -18.11
CA VAL A 203 14.85 -11.37 -16.98
C VAL A 203 15.16 -10.53 -15.76
N GLU A 204 14.11 -10.13 -15.04
CA GLU A 204 14.22 -9.54 -13.72
C GLU A 204 14.50 -10.64 -12.71
N VAL A 205 15.54 -10.47 -11.92
CA VAL A 205 15.93 -11.41 -10.88
C VAL A 205 16.07 -10.65 -9.58
N GLU A 206 15.52 -11.22 -8.52
CA GLU A 206 15.45 -10.60 -7.20
C GLU A 206 16.12 -11.50 -6.18
N ARG A 207 17.08 -10.93 -5.46
CA ARG A 207 17.65 -11.51 -4.25
C ARG A 207 17.45 -10.51 -3.11
N ALA A 208 16.55 -10.83 -2.19
CA ALA A 208 16.35 -10.06 -0.96
C ALA A 208 17.68 -9.93 -0.22
N VAL A 209 17.92 -8.74 0.33
CA VAL A 209 19.17 -8.40 1.03
C VAL A 209 18.86 -7.83 2.40
N GLY A 210 19.60 -8.30 3.40
CA GLY A 210 19.46 -7.80 4.76
C GLY A 210 18.44 -8.59 5.58
N ARG A 211 17.77 -7.89 6.49
CA ARG A 211 17.01 -8.50 7.60
C ARG A 211 15.51 -8.17 7.59
N LEU A 212 15.05 -7.23 6.75
CA LEU A 212 13.70 -6.70 6.85
C LEU A 212 12.65 -7.73 6.41
N GLU A 213 12.82 -8.28 5.21
CA GLU A 213 11.80 -9.10 4.56
C GLU A 213 11.44 -10.36 5.36
N PRO A 214 12.41 -11.08 5.99
CA PRO A 214 12.08 -12.17 6.91
C PRO A 214 11.40 -11.72 8.23
N LEU A 215 11.51 -10.44 8.61
CA LEU A 215 10.86 -9.90 9.82
C LEU A 215 9.43 -9.42 9.56
N VAL A 216 9.08 -9.11 8.31
CA VAL A 216 7.73 -8.67 7.94
C VAL A 216 6.73 -9.80 8.13
N LYS A 217 5.79 -9.60 9.06
CA LYS A 217 4.70 -10.55 9.37
C LYS A 217 3.32 -10.02 8.99
N ALA A 218 3.20 -8.73 8.69
CA ALA A 218 1.97 -8.08 8.30
C ALA A 218 2.28 -6.91 7.35
N VAL A 219 1.36 -6.63 6.44
CA VAL A 219 1.40 -5.43 5.58
C VAL A 219 0.02 -4.78 5.50
N THR A 220 0.00 -3.49 5.16
CA THR A 220 -1.22 -2.75 4.82
C THR A 220 -1.33 -2.65 3.30
N LEU A 221 -2.42 -3.16 2.73
CA LEU A 221 -2.69 -3.11 1.30
C LEU A 221 -3.44 -1.81 0.98
N ILE A 222 -2.71 -0.87 0.38
CA ILE A 222 -3.12 0.50 0.02
C ILE A 222 -3.06 0.69 -1.50
N PRO A 223 -3.76 1.69 -2.10
CA PRO A 223 -4.44 2.84 -1.49
C PRO A 223 -5.87 2.60 -0.98
N GLY A 224 -6.49 1.44 -1.26
CA GLY A 224 -7.88 1.17 -0.88
C GLY A 224 -8.96 1.91 -1.68
N SER A 225 -8.56 2.83 -2.57
CA SER A 225 -9.39 3.51 -3.56
C SER A 225 -9.10 2.96 -4.97
N THR A 226 -9.70 1.81 -5.30
CA THR A 226 -9.60 1.20 -6.63
C THR A 226 -10.89 0.46 -6.97
N GLU A 227 -11.62 0.88 -8.01
CA GLU A 227 -12.94 0.31 -8.32
C GLU A 227 -12.94 -1.22 -8.53
N PHE A 228 -11.84 -1.76 -9.09
CA PHE A 228 -11.68 -3.18 -9.45
C PHE A 228 -10.31 -3.77 -9.11
N GLY A 229 -9.37 -3.00 -8.55
CA GLY A 229 -7.99 -3.45 -8.30
C GLY A 229 -7.87 -4.62 -7.32
N TYR A 230 -8.92 -4.90 -6.56
CA TYR A 230 -9.02 -6.03 -5.64
C TYR A 230 -9.56 -7.32 -6.28
N ASP A 231 -9.98 -7.31 -7.54
CA ASP A 231 -10.37 -8.55 -8.21
C ASP A 231 -9.10 -9.35 -8.61
N PRO A 232 -8.96 -10.62 -8.18
CA PRO A 232 -7.85 -11.49 -8.59
C PRO A 232 -7.95 -11.92 -10.07
N ARG A 233 -9.06 -11.63 -10.75
CA ARG A 233 -9.27 -11.89 -12.18
C ARG A 233 -9.16 -10.60 -12.98
N GLN A 234 -8.90 -10.72 -14.27
CA GLN A 234 -8.92 -9.57 -15.17
C GLN A 234 -10.34 -9.00 -15.32
N VAL A 235 -10.47 -7.71 -15.04
CA VAL A 235 -11.61 -6.87 -15.40
C VAL A 235 -11.22 -6.02 -16.60
N GLN A 236 -12.08 -6.01 -17.62
CA GLN A 236 -11.85 -5.25 -18.85
C GLN A 236 -12.92 -4.18 -19.01
N ARG A 237 -12.49 -2.98 -19.40
CA ARG A 237 -13.36 -1.92 -19.87
C ARG A 237 -13.65 -2.09 -21.36
N VAL A 238 -14.92 -1.95 -21.73
CA VAL A 238 -15.36 -1.91 -23.12
C VAL A 238 -15.12 -0.49 -23.65
N LEU A 239 -14.21 -0.35 -24.62
CA LEU A 239 -13.86 0.94 -25.26
C LEU A 239 -14.69 1.20 -26.52
N GLY A 240 -15.28 0.16 -27.08
CA GLY A 240 -16.05 0.19 -28.31
C GLY A 240 -16.23 -1.23 -28.86
N ARG A 241 -16.78 -1.35 -30.06
CA ARG A 241 -17.06 -2.66 -30.67
C ARG A 241 -15.75 -3.43 -30.90
N GLY A 242 -15.55 -4.50 -30.14
CA GLY A 242 -14.36 -5.35 -30.21
C GLY A 242 -13.08 -4.70 -29.64
N ALA A 243 -13.19 -3.56 -28.97
CA ALA A 243 -12.06 -2.86 -28.36
C ALA A 243 -12.19 -2.88 -26.84
N TYR A 244 -11.17 -3.40 -26.15
CA TYR A 244 -11.16 -3.59 -24.70
C TYR A 244 -9.86 -3.03 -24.10
N GLY A 245 -9.94 -2.51 -22.88
CA GLY A 245 -8.77 -2.10 -22.08
C GLY A 245 -8.79 -2.80 -20.74
N ALA A 246 -7.63 -3.15 -20.18
CA ALA A 246 -7.56 -3.71 -18.84
C ALA A 246 -7.81 -2.61 -17.78
N GLU A 247 -8.58 -2.93 -16.73
CA GLU A 247 -8.78 -2.04 -15.58
C GLU A 247 -7.88 -2.44 -14.39
N ASN A 248 -7.52 -3.72 -14.25
CA ASN A 248 -6.74 -4.24 -13.11
C ASN A 248 -5.67 -5.30 -13.49
N ARG A 249 -5.24 -5.32 -14.77
CA ARG A 249 -4.15 -6.17 -15.26
C ARG A 249 -3.20 -5.34 -16.14
N HIS A 250 -2.30 -4.63 -15.50
CA HIS A 250 -1.22 -3.86 -16.13
C HIS A 250 0.11 -4.64 -16.14
N VAL A 251 0.16 -5.77 -15.43
CA VAL A 251 1.26 -6.74 -15.46
C VAL A 251 1.10 -7.80 -16.56
N THR A 252 2.21 -8.44 -16.95
CA THR A 252 2.24 -9.54 -17.94
C THR A 252 2.58 -10.90 -17.32
N SER A 253 2.69 -10.98 -15.99
CA SER A 253 3.16 -12.17 -15.27
C SER A 253 2.06 -12.89 -14.48
N ALA A 254 0.84 -12.35 -14.41
CA ALA A 254 -0.28 -12.92 -13.66
C ALA A 254 -1.63 -12.50 -14.27
N GLU A 255 -2.72 -13.07 -13.74
CA GLU A 255 -4.11 -12.79 -14.16
C GLU A 255 -4.59 -11.38 -13.77
N SER A 256 -4.08 -10.82 -12.68
CA SER A 256 -4.33 -9.44 -12.27
C SER A 256 -3.13 -8.82 -11.55
N ASP A 257 -3.18 -7.51 -11.34
CA ASP A 257 -2.17 -6.77 -10.58
C ASP A 257 -2.14 -7.21 -9.11
N LEU A 258 -3.29 -7.60 -8.54
CA LEU A 258 -3.38 -8.14 -7.18
C LEU A 258 -2.61 -9.47 -7.07
N GLU A 259 -2.86 -10.41 -7.98
CA GLU A 259 -2.19 -11.72 -7.98
C GLU A 259 -0.68 -11.56 -8.09
N ALA A 260 -0.21 -10.78 -9.08
CA ALA A 260 1.22 -10.54 -9.24
C ALA A 260 1.86 -9.88 -8.02
N SER A 261 1.16 -8.97 -7.35
CA SER A 261 1.66 -8.26 -6.18
C SER A 261 1.71 -9.16 -4.94
N LEU A 262 0.69 -10.00 -4.73
CA LEU A 262 0.66 -10.96 -3.62
C LEU A 262 1.70 -12.07 -3.79
N ASP A 263 1.89 -12.57 -5.01
CA ASP A 263 2.95 -13.55 -5.30
C ASP A 263 4.34 -12.96 -5.02
N GLN A 264 4.59 -11.73 -5.47
CA GLN A 264 5.83 -11.00 -5.18
C GLN A 264 6.03 -10.79 -3.69
N LEU A 265 4.97 -10.37 -2.99
CA LEU A 265 5.02 -10.10 -1.56
C LEU A 265 5.31 -11.37 -0.75
N GLN A 266 4.65 -12.48 -1.02
CA GLN A 266 4.87 -13.74 -0.30
C GLN A 266 6.25 -14.34 -0.61
N ALA A 267 6.76 -14.17 -1.84
CA ALA A 267 8.12 -14.57 -2.19
C ALA A 267 9.16 -13.71 -1.43
N ALA A 268 8.96 -12.39 -1.38
CA ALA A 268 9.86 -11.48 -0.69
C ALA A 268 9.82 -11.68 0.84
N CYS A 269 8.62 -11.75 1.41
CA CYS A 269 8.37 -11.81 2.85
C CYS A 269 7.86 -13.21 3.25
N PRO A 270 8.73 -14.22 3.41
CA PRO A 270 8.32 -15.62 3.61
C PRO A 270 7.58 -15.85 4.94
N ASN A 271 7.72 -14.94 5.90
CA ASN A 271 7.05 -15.00 7.20
C ASN A 271 5.77 -14.15 7.27
N LEU A 272 5.26 -13.67 6.14
CA LEU A 272 4.02 -12.91 6.08
C LEU A 272 2.84 -13.77 6.57
N GLN A 273 2.06 -13.22 7.50
CA GLN A 273 0.91 -13.91 8.10
C GLN A 273 -0.40 -13.14 7.94
N ARG A 274 -0.34 -11.82 7.74
CA ARG A 274 -1.51 -10.94 7.78
C ARG A 274 -1.47 -9.87 6.71
N VAL A 275 -2.64 -9.49 6.23
CA VAL A 275 -2.82 -8.35 5.34
C VAL A 275 -3.96 -7.48 5.88
N SER A 276 -3.68 -6.20 6.09
CA SER A 276 -4.69 -5.18 6.38
C SER A 276 -5.22 -4.63 5.06
N LEU A 277 -6.42 -5.09 4.66
CA LEU A 277 -7.11 -4.71 3.45
C LEU A 277 -7.86 -3.39 3.68
N VAL A 278 -7.31 -2.28 3.18
CA VAL A 278 -7.93 -0.95 3.29
C VAL A 278 -9.00 -0.79 2.22
N VAL A 279 -10.21 -0.38 2.60
CA VAL A 279 -11.32 -0.22 1.64
C VAL A 279 -12.06 1.09 1.90
N THR A 280 -12.10 1.94 0.87
CA THR A 280 -12.39 3.37 1.06
C THR A 280 -13.80 3.77 0.61
N TRP A 281 -14.52 4.49 1.48
CA TRP A 281 -15.56 5.46 1.08
C TRP A 281 -15.06 6.89 1.30
N PHE A 282 -15.80 7.87 0.79
CA PHE A 282 -15.36 9.25 0.76
C PHE A 282 -16.16 10.14 1.70
N GLY A 283 -15.45 10.86 2.57
CA GLY A 283 -15.95 12.00 3.34
C GLY A 283 -15.91 13.28 2.52
N ASP A 284 -16.89 14.17 2.63
CA ASP A 284 -16.96 15.40 1.82
C ASP A 284 -17.00 16.73 2.60
N ASP A 285 -16.79 16.68 3.92
CA ASP A 285 -16.73 17.86 4.79
C ASP A 285 -15.93 17.58 6.08
N LEU A 286 -15.21 18.56 6.62
CA LEU A 286 -14.55 18.47 7.93
C LEU A 286 -15.49 18.70 9.11
N ARG A 287 -16.68 19.25 8.87
CA ARG A 287 -17.67 19.52 9.92
C ARG A 287 -18.51 18.27 10.15
N ALA A 288 -18.42 17.68 11.33
CA ALA A 288 -19.12 16.43 11.67
C ALA A 288 -20.63 16.51 11.37
N GLY A 289 -21.27 17.64 11.68
CA GLY A 289 -22.70 17.83 11.42
C GLY A 289 -23.11 17.88 9.94
N ALA A 290 -22.16 18.10 9.02
CA ALA A 290 -22.42 18.26 7.59
C ALA A 290 -21.72 17.21 6.70
N CYS A 291 -20.77 16.47 7.25
CA CYS A 291 -19.99 15.48 6.53
C CYS A 291 -20.83 14.25 6.19
N THR A 292 -20.81 13.85 4.92
CA THR A 292 -21.39 12.59 4.47
C THR A 292 -20.29 11.61 4.09
N VAL A 293 -20.52 10.32 4.35
CA VAL A 293 -19.59 9.23 4.00
C VAL A 293 -20.28 8.28 3.03
N ARG A 294 -19.78 8.19 1.79
CA ARG A 294 -20.42 7.43 0.70
C ARG A 294 -19.44 6.89 -0.34
N PRO A 295 -19.80 5.83 -1.08
CA PRO A 295 -18.98 5.37 -2.18
C PRO A 295 -18.98 6.38 -3.35
N LYS A 296 -17.87 6.48 -4.06
CA LYS A 296 -17.72 7.31 -5.27
C LYS A 296 -17.04 6.54 -6.40
N VAL A 297 -17.17 7.05 -7.61
CA VAL A 297 -16.61 6.47 -8.85
C VAL A 297 -15.74 7.48 -9.60
N GLU A 298 -14.83 7.00 -10.43
CA GLU A 298 -13.92 7.84 -11.23
C GLU A 298 -14.60 8.44 -12.46
N ARG A 299 -15.60 7.73 -12.99
CA ARG A 299 -16.28 8.04 -14.26
C ARG A 299 -17.75 7.67 -14.19
N THR A 300 -18.59 8.51 -14.76
CA THR A 300 -20.05 8.29 -14.83
C THR A 300 -20.37 7.11 -15.73
N VAL A 301 -19.67 6.99 -16.86
CA VAL A 301 -19.88 5.94 -17.86
C VAL A 301 -18.59 5.13 -17.99
N LYS A 302 -18.64 3.87 -17.58
CA LYS A 302 -17.56 2.88 -17.69
C LYS A 302 -18.20 1.50 -17.69
N ASP A 303 -18.31 0.90 -18.87
CA ASP A 303 -18.83 -0.46 -19.04
C ASP A 303 -17.70 -1.46 -18.87
N THR A 304 -17.92 -2.45 -18.00
CA THR A 304 -16.92 -3.45 -17.63
C THR A 304 -17.44 -4.87 -17.74
N ILE A 305 -16.52 -5.79 -18.02
CA ILE A 305 -16.74 -7.24 -18.03
C ILE A 305 -15.74 -7.91 -17.06
N PRO A 306 -16.15 -8.98 -16.33
CA PRO A 306 -17.41 -9.72 -16.51
C PRO A 306 -18.63 -9.10 -15.80
N TYR A 307 -18.47 -8.03 -15.02
CA TYR A 307 -19.57 -7.38 -14.29
C TYR A 307 -19.37 -5.85 -14.22
N GLY A 308 -20.47 -5.14 -13.95
CA GLY A 308 -20.48 -3.69 -13.69
C GLY A 308 -20.23 -3.35 -12.22
N TRP A 309 -19.64 -2.18 -11.97
CA TRP A 309 -19.39 -1.69 -10.61
C TRP A 309 -20.68 -1.46 -9.82
N THR A 310 -20.73 -1.97 -8.58
CA THR A 310 -21.76 -1.67 -7.57
C THR A 310 -21.20 -1.69 -6.15
N VAL A 311 -21.82 -0.92 -5.25
CA VAL A 311 -21.61 -0.96 -3.79
C VAL A 311 -22.96 -0.88 -3.10
N GLY A 312 -23.37 -1.90 -2.35
CA GLY A 312 -24.65 -1.92 -1.65
C GLY A 312 -25.85 -1.76 -2.59
N TRP A 313 -25.79 -2.42 -3.75
CA TRP A 313 -26.72 -2.25 -4.88
C TRP A 313 -26.80 -0.82 -5.46
N LEU A 314 -25.95 0.13 -5.04
CA LEU A 314 -25.80 1.41 -5.72
C LEU A 314 -25.06 1.18 -7.05
N PRO A 315 -25.71 1.38 -8.20
CA PRO A 315 -25.03 1.27 -9.49
C PRO A 315 -24.18 2.50 -9.78
N ARG A 316 -23.14 2.34 -10.60
CA ARG A 316 -22.23 3.42 -11.03
C ARG A 316 -22.97 4.71 -11.43
N LEU A 317 -24.04 4.60 -12.22
CA LEU A 317 -24.78 5.75 -12.74
C LEU A 317 -25.35 6.66 -11.65
N LEU A 318 -25.60 6.11 -10.45
CA LEU A 318 -26.14 6.84 -9.31
C LEU A 318 -25.08 7.21 -8.27
N ALA A 319 -23.84 6.74 -8.45
CA ALA A 319 -22.74 7.07 -7.55
C ALA A 319 -22.13 8.43 -7.93
N PRO A 320 -21.82 9.30 -6.94
CA PRO A 320 -21.12 10.54 -7.21
C PRO A 320 -19.71 10.30 -7.74
N LEU A 321 -19.22 11.25 -8.55
CA LEU A 321 -17.83 11.27 -8.94
C LEU A 321 -16.95 11.69 -7.77
N VAL A 322 -15.75 11.11 -7.70
CA VAL A 322 -14.64 11.75 -6.97
C VAL A 322 -14.35 13.12 -7.59
N SER A 323 -13.83 14.06 -6.81
CA SER A 323 -13.52 15.39 -7.33
C SER A 323 -12.44 15.35 -8.42
N ASP A 324 -12.34 16.45 -9.17
CA ASP A 324 -11.33 16.63 -10.21
C ASP A 324 -10.06 17.28 -9.64
N HIS A 325 -8.91 16.80 -10.11
CA HIS A 325 -7.61 17.41 -9.92
C HIS A 325 -6.88 17.44 -11.27
N GLU A 326 -6.66 18.63 -11.81
CA GLU A 326 -5.98 18.85 -13.10
C GLU A 326 -6.57 18.05 -14.28
N GLY A 327 -7.91 17.95 -14.37
CA GLY A 327 -8.60 17.25 -15.44
C GLY A 327 -8.58 15.72 -15.31
N ARG A 328 -8.22 15.20 -14.12
CA ARG A 328 -8.23 13.78 -13.77
C ARG A 328 -8.99 13.58 -12.47
N PRO A 329 -9.55 12.37 -12.23
CA PRO A 329 -10.06 12.01 -10.91
C PRO A 329 -8.99 12.23 -9.83
N ALA A 330 -9.32 12.95 -8.76
CA ALA A 330 -8.41 13.22 -7.64
C ALA A 330 -8.04 11.94 -6.87
N TYR A 331 -8.90 10.93 -6.94
CA TYR A 331 -8.71 9.61 -6.33
C TYR A 331 -9.14 8.50 -7.29
N GLY A 332 -8.76 7.26 -6.99
CA GLY A 332 -9.49 6.10 -7.52
C GLY A 332 -10.87 5.97 -6.89
N GLY A 333 -11.77 5.21 -7.49
CA GLY A 333 -13.13 5.01 -6.94
C GLY A 333 -13.16 4.02 -5.78
N THR A 334 -14.30 3.95 -5.08
CA THR A 334 -14.53 2.93 -4.04
C THR A 334 -14.46 1.54 -4.67
N PRO A 335 -13.75 0.55 -4.08
CA PRO A 335 -13.77 -0.82 -4.58
C PRO A 335 -15.18 -1.41 -4.61
N SER A 336 -15.52 -2.09 -5.71
CA SER A 336 -16.80 -2.79 -5.81
C SER A 336 -16.92 -3.91 -4.77
N ASP A 337 -18.14 -4.15 -4.29
CA ASP A 337 -18.40 -5.20 -3.29
C ASP A 337 -17.86 -6.57 -3.72
N ALA A 338 -18.04 -6.91 -5.01
CA ALA A 338 -17.56 -8.16 -5.59
C ALA A 338 -16.04 -8.28 -5.55
N SER A 339 -15.31 -7.20 -5.86
CA SER A 339 -13.85 -7.19 -5.80
C SER A 339 -13.31 -7.34 -4.37
N VAL A 340 -13.97 -6.73 -3.38
CA VAL A 340 -13.59 -6.86 -1.96
C VAL A 340 -13.80 -8.28 -1.46
N ILE A 341 -14.95 -8.89 -1.77
CA ILE A 341 -15.24 -10.29 -1.45
C ILE A 341 -14.18 -11.21 -2.06
N ALA A 342 -13.86 -11.02 -3.35
CA ALA A 342 -12.88 -11.83 -4.04
C ALA A 342 -11.46 -11.67 -3.46
N ALA A 343 -11.05 -10.46 -3.07
CA ALA A 343 -9.78 -10.25 -2.39
C ALA A 343 -9.69 -10.96 -1.03
N ILE A 344 -10.73 -10.86 -0.19
CA ILE A 344 -10.76 -11.55 1.11
C ILE A 344 -10.65 -13.06 0.91
N GLN A 345 -11.40 -13.62 -0.03
CA GLN A 345 -11.35 -15.05 -0.35
C GLN A 345 -9.98 -15.47 -0.88
N ASN A 346 -9.37 -14.66 -1.75
CA ASN A 346 -8.04 -14.92 -2.29
C ASN A 346 -6.95 -14.89 -1.21
N LEU A 347 -6.95 -13.88 -0.35
CA LEU A 347 -6.03 -13.78 0.78
C LEU A 347 -6.16 -14.98 1.73
N ASN A 348 -7.39 -15.38 2.06
CA ASN A 348 -7.65 -16.56 2.87
C ASN A 348 -7.14 -17.85 2.19
N ALA A 349 -7.37 -18.00 0.88
CA ALA A 349 -6.88 -19.16 0.12
C ALA A 349 -5.35 -19.25 0.08
N ARG A 350 -4.65 -18.11 0.15
CA ARG A 350 -3.19 -18.01 0.29
C ARG A 350 -2.68 -18.28 1.70
N GLY A 351 -3.57 -18.55 2.67
CA GLY A 351 -3.21 -18.76 4.07
C GLY A 351 -2.95 -17.47 4.87
N LEU A 352 -3.28 -16.30 4.32
CA LEU A 352 -3.09 -15.01 4.96
C LEU A 352 -4.32 -14.62 5.78
N LYS A 353 -4.11 -14.11 6.99
CA LYS A 353 -5.18 -13.60 7.85
C LYS A 353 -5.54 -12.18 7.44
N VAL A 354 -6.81 -11.95 7.14
CA VAL A 354 -7.29 -10.63 6.70
C VAL A 354 -7.68 -9.78 7.91
N THR A 355 -7.16 -8.55 7.95
CA THR A 355 -7.74 -7.43 8.69
C THR A 355 -8.52 -6.58 7.70
N LEU A 356 -9.84 -6.45 7.85
CA LEU A 356 -10.61 -5.52 7.02
C LEU A 356 -10.60 -4.14 7.67
N ASN A 357 -10.14 -3.13 6.94
CA ASN A 357 -10.01 -1.74 7.40
C ASN A 357 -10.89 -0.79 6.56
N PRO A 358 -12.16 -0.60 6.93
CA PRO A 358 -13.00 0.48 6.42
C PRO A 358 -12.33 1.84 6.62
N PHE A 359 -12.16 2.58 5.54
CA PHE A 359 -11.37 3.81 5.52
C PHE A 359 -12.17 4.99 4.94
N VAL A 360 -11.98 6.18 5.51
CA VAL A 360 -12.60 7.42 5.04
C VAL A 360 -11.55 8.31 4.40
N MET A 361 -11.63 8.51 3.09
CA MET A 361 -10.78 9.44 2.37
C MET A 361 -11.51 10.76 2.15
N MET A 362 -10.89 11.90 2.46
CA MET A 362 -11.57 13.20 2.39
C MET A 362 -11.50 13.76 0.97
N ASP A 363 -12.60 13.67 0.24
CA ASP A 363 -12.73 14.20 -1.10
C ASP A 363 -13.31 15.63 -1.08
N ILE A 364 -12.44 16.56 -0.70
CA ILE A 364 -12.72 17.99 -0.59
C ILE A 364 -11.81 18.73 -1.57
N ALA A 365 -12.36 19.20 -2.68
CA ALA A 365 -11.61 19.90 -3.72
C ALA A 365 -11.15 21.30 -3.25
N PRO A 366 -10.09 21.87 -3.87
CA PRO A 366 -9.76 23.28 -3.70
C PRO A 366 -10.96 24.19 -4.04
N GLY A 367 -11.14 25.28 -3.29
CA GLY A 367 -12.22 26.25 -3.54
C GLY A 367 -13.64 25.69 -3.33
N ASN A 368 -13.80 24.68 -2.48
CA ASN A 368 -15.07 24.00 -2.20
C ASN A 368 -16.19 24.87 -1.62
N GLY A 369 -15.90 26.10 -1.16
CA GLY A 369 -16.91 27.01 -0.60
C GLY A 369 -17.54 26.54 0.72
N ARG A 370 -16.95 25.56 1.40
CA ARG A 370 -17.40 25.06 2.71
C ARG A 370 -16.62 25.79 3.80
N GLY A 371 -17.31 26.35 4.78
CA GLY A 371 -16.66 26.99 5.93
C GLY A 371 -15.69 26.03 6.63
N ASP A 372 -14.46 26.48 6.88
CA ASP A 372 -13.46 25.70 7.61
C ASP A 372 -13.72 25.78 9.12
N PRO A 373 -14.05 24.64 9.79
CA PRO A 373 -14.32 24.65 11.23
C PRO A 373 -13.11 25.11 12.07
N TRP A 374 -11.88 24.98 11.53
CA TRP A 374 -10.65 25.29 12.24
C TRP A 374 -10.26 26.77 12.16
N SER A 375 -10.28 27.35 10.95
CA SER A 375 -9.80 28.71 10.72
C SER A 375 -10.91 29.76 10.55
N GLY A 376 -12.16 29.32 10.36
CA GLY A 376 -13.26 30.19 9.95
C GLY A 376 -13.17 30.68 8.50
N ALA A 377 -12.21 30.20 7.72
CA ALA A 377 -12.08 30.53 6.31
C ALA A 377 -13.31 30.06 5.50
N ALA A 378 -13.59 30.73 4.38
CA ALA A 378 -14.74 30.42 3.52
C ALA A 378 -14.62 29.08 2.75
N SER A 379 -13.45 28.43 2.77
CA SER A 379 -13.21 27.14 2.12
C SER A 379 -12.34 26.27 3.02
N GLN A 380 -12.68 24.99 3.08
CA GLN A 380 -11.87 23.99 3.76
C GLN A 380 -10.59 23.69 2.97
N PRO A 381 -9.50 23.28 3.63
CA PRO A 381 -8.29 22.78 2.97
C PRO A 381 -8.62 21.66 2.00
N ALA A 382 -7.90 21.60 0.88
CA ALA A 382 -8.09 20.54 -0.11
C ALA A 382 -7.54 19.20 0.43
N TYR A 383 -8.27 18.13 0.17
CA TYR A 383 -7.84 16.74 0.45
C TYR A 383 -7.27 16.52 1.86
N PRO A 384 -7.93 17.02 2.92
CA PRO A 384 -7.36 16.98 4.26
C PRO A 384 -7.34 15.56 4.80
N TRP A 385 -6.47 15.30 5.77
CA TRP A 385 -6.53 14.06 6.55
C TRP A 385 -7.86 13.95 7.32
N ARG A 386 -8.46 12.76 7.36
CA ARG A 386 -9.73 12.47 8.07
C ARG A 386 -9.69 12.76 9.57
N GLY A 387 -8.51 12.71 10.18
CA GLY A 387 -8.31 13.07 11.59
C GLY A 387 -8.59 14.54 11.89
N ARG A 388 -8.86 15.37 10.87
CA ARG A 388 -9.30 16.77 11.02
C ARG A 388 -10.82 16.95 11.10
N ILE A 389 -11.62 15.90 10.94
CA ILE A 389 -13.08 15.99 11.12
C ILE A 389 -13.37 16.36 12.58
N THR A 390 -14.21 17.37 12.81
CA THR A 390 -14.49 17.89 14.16
C THR A 390 -15.87 18.57 14.23
N CYS A 391 -16.28 19.09 15.39
CA CYS A 391 -17.48 19.92 15.50
C CYS A 391 -17.26 21.29 14.84
N ASP A 392 -18.34 21.96 14.48
CA ASP A 392 -18.33 23.27 13.81
C ASP A 392 -19.03 24.32 14.67
N PRO A 393 -18.33 25.40 15.04
CA PRO A 393 -16.87 25.61 14.93
C PRO A 393 -16.03 24.64 15.78
N ALA A 394 -14.77 24.39 15.39
CA ALA A 394 -13.87 23.44 16.08
C ALA A 394 -13.58 23.84 17.55
N PRO A 395 -13.19 22.89 18.43
CA PRO A 395 -12.82 23.21 19.80
C PRO A 395 -11.74 24.29 19.87
N GLY A 396 -11.93 25.29 20.74
CA GLY A 396 -11.05 26.45 20.87
C GLY A 396 -11.39 27.63 19.95
N SER A 397 -12.24 27.42 18.93
CA SER A 397 -12.79 28.51 18.11
C SER A 397 -13.95 29.22 18.81
N SER A 398 -14.12 30.51 18.52
CA SER A 398 -15.23 31.30 19.04
C SER A 398 -16.59 30.70 18.62
N GLY A 399 -17.48 30.51 19.58
CA GLY A 399 -18.81 29.93 19.34
C GLY A 399 -18.83 28.41 19.13
N SER A 400 -17.71 27.72 19.37
CA SER A 400 -17.66 26.25 19.29
C SER A 400 -18.70 25.60 20.22
N PRO A 401 -19.42 24.57 19.77
CA PRO A 401 -20.36 23.81 20.60
C PRO A 401 -19.66 22.77 21.50
N ASP A 402 -18.33 22.69 21.45
CA ASP A 402 -17.52 21.76 22.26
C ASP A 402 -17.84 21.88 23.77
N GLY A 403 -18.08 20.76 24.41
CA GLY A 403 -18.53 20.66 25.80
C GLY A 403 -20.05 20.75 26.02
N GLY A 404 -20.84 20.91 24.95
CA GLY A 404 -22.30 21.03 25.02
C GLY A 404 -23.07 20.07 24.11
N ALA A 405 -24.40 20.09 24.23
CA ALA A 405 -25.30 19.22 23.47
C ALA A 405 -25.26 19.45 21.94
N GLY A 406 -24.79 20.62 21.50
CA GLY A 406 -24.59 20.90 20.07
C GLY A 406 -23.50 20.02 19.46
N ALA A 407 -22.41 19.76 20.19
CA ALA A 407 -21.36 18.85 19.74
C ALA A 407 -21.88 17.40 19.67
N ASP A 408 -22.68 16.98 20.66
CA ASP A 408 -23.35 15.67 20.64
C ASP A 408 -24.19 15.47 19.38
N ALA A 409 -25.01 16.46 19.03
CA ALA A 409 -25.87 16.40 17.84
C ALA A 409 -25.07 16.33 16.53
N GLN A 410 -23.99 17.09 16.41
CA GLN A 410 -23.15 17.08 15.21
C GLN A 410 -22.39 15.76 15.04
N VAL A 411 -21.86 15.19 16.13
CA VAL A 411 -21.22 13.87 16.09
C VAL A 411 -22.23 12.78 15.78
N ALA A 412 -23.43 12.85 16.36
CA ALA A 412 -24.51 11.91 16.05
C ALA A 412 -24.92 11.96 14.57
N ALA A 413 -24.92 13.13 13.94
CA ALA A 413 -25.24 13.28 12.52
C ALA A 413 -24.22 12.57 11.61
N LEU A 414 -22.91 12.68 11.91
CA LEU A 414 -21.86 11.97 11.17
C LEU A 414 -21.98 10.45 11.29
N PHE A 415 -22.20 9.96 12.52
CA PHE A 415 -22.35 8.54 12.77
C PHE A 415 -23.63 8.00 12.13
N GLY A 416 -24.73 8.76 12.17
CA GLY A 416 -26.02 8.33 11.64
C GLY A 416 -26.69 7.24 12.47
N THR A 417 -27.77 6.69 11.93
CA THR A 417 -28.72 5.82 12.63
C THR A 417 -28.88 4.43 12.00
N ALA A 418 -28.10 4.10 10.96
CA ALA A 418 -28.07 2.76 10.36
C ALA A 418 -27.90 1.65 11.42
N GLN A 419 -28.56 0.50 11.25
CA GLN A 419 -28.51 -0.63 12.19
C GLN A 419 -28.16 -1.93 11.45
N PRO A 420 -27.62 -2.95 12.14
CA PRO A 420 -27.32 -4.25 11.52
C PRO A 420 -28.50 -4.84 10.75
N GLY A 421 -29.72 -4.75 11.30
CA GLY A 421 -30.94 -5.25 10.67
C GLY A 421 -31.37 -4.54 9.38
N HIS A 422 -30.72 -3.43 9.00
CA HIS A 422 -30.98 -2.75 7.73
C HIS A 422 -30.26 -3.39 6.54
N PHE A 423 -29.32 -4.32 6.79
CA PHE A 423 -28.52 -4.96 5.74
C PHE A 423 -28.99 -6.39 5.54
N SER A 424 -29.15 -6.79 4.27
CA SER A 424 -29.54 -8.15 3.91
C SER A 424 -28.82 -8.60 2.64
N ASN A 425 -28.59 -9.92 2.53
CA ASN A 425 -28.09 -10.51 1.31
C ASN A 425 -29.25 -10.66 0.32
N TYR A 426 -29.16 -9.99 -0.82
CA TYR A 426 -30.15 -10.00 -1.87
C TYR A 426 -29.47 -10.30 -3.20
N PHE A 427 -29.80 -11.46 -3.79
CA PHE A 427 -29.20 -11.97 -5.05
C PHE A 427 -27.67 -11.91 -5.10
N GLY A 428 -26.98 -12.19 -3.98
CA GLY A 428 -25.53 -12.17 -3.90
C GLY A 428 -24.91 -10.77 -3.77
N GLY A 429 -25.72 -9.72 -3.60
CA GLY A 429 -25.29 -8.37 -3.25
C GLY A 429 -25.89 -7.89 -1.93
N ILE A 430 -25.45 -6.73 -1.44
CA ILE A 430 -25.93 -6.16 -0.18
C ILE A 430 -27.06 -5.17 -0.44
N LEU A 431 -28.24 -5.47 0.08
CA LEU A 431 -29.37 -4.55 0.07
C LEU A 431 -29.47 -3.82 1.42
N TYR A 432 -29.43 -2.49 1.37
CA TYR A 432 -29.65 -1.61 2.51
C TYR A 432 -31.07 -1.04 2.51
N MET A 433 -31.84 -1.31 3.56
CA MET A 433 -33.22 -0.85 3.77
C MET A 433 -33.38 -0.04 5.06
N GLY A 434 -32.40 0.83 5.36
CA GLY A 434 -32.43 1.72 6.50
C GLY A 434 -32.79 3.17 6.14
N PRO A 435 -32.60 4.11 7.09
CA PRO A 435 -32.72 5.55 6.84
C PRO A 435 -31.90 6.00 5.63
N ALA A 436 -32.43 6.96 4.86
CA ALA A 436 -31.80 7.51 3.67
C ALA A 436 -30.64 8.47 4.03
N GLU A 437 -29.57 7.90 4.60
CA GLU A 437 -28.40 8.62 5.09
C GLU A 437 -27.10 8.08 4.48
N TRP A 438 -26.08 8.93 4.38
CA TRP A 438 -24.71 8.56 4.02
C TRP A 438 -23.81 8.87 5.20
N SER A 439 -23.70 7.89 6.09
CA SER A 439 -23.13 8.04 7.42
C SER A 439 -21.96 7.07 7.67
N LEU A 440 -21.13 7.41 8.66
CA LEU A 440 -19.99 6.57 9.04
C LEU A 440 -20.44 5.17 9.50
N ARG A 441 -21.53 5.09 10.29
CA ARG A 441 -22.07 3.81 10.75
C ARG A 441 -22.59 2.96 9.59
N ARG A 442 -23.24 3.57 8.60
CA ARG A 442 -23.70 2.85 7.40
C ARG A 442 -22.53 2.22 6.65
N MET A 443 -21.44 2.96 6.46
CA MET A 443 -20.22 2.43 5.83
C MET A 443 -19.67 1.22 6.59
N VAL A 444 -19.47 1.35 7.90
CA VAL A 444 -18.83 0.30 8.71
C VAL A 444 -19.70 -0.96 8.76
N LEU A 445 -21.02 -0.82 8.93
CA LEU A 445 -21.93 -1.97 8.93
C LEU A 445 -22.04 -2.64 7.56
N HIS A 446 -21.97 -1.87 6.46
CA HIS A 446 -21.86 -2.41 5.09
C HIS A 446 -20.65 -3.33 4.97
N TYR A 447 -19.48 -2.87 5.41
CA TYR A 447 -18.26 -3.68 5.36
C TYR A 447 -18.27 -4.88 6.32
N ALA A 448 -18.91 -4.76 7.49
CA ALA A 448 -19.09 -5.91 8.37
C ALA A 448 -19.94 -6.99 7.67
N PHE A 449 -21.01 -6.59 6.96
CA PHE A 449 -21.82 -7.51 6.19
C PHE A 449 -21.03 -8.14 5.01
N LEU A 450 -20.21 -7.34 4.30
CA LEU A 450 -19.30 -7.86 3.26
C LEU A 450 -18.34 -8.91 3.81
N ALA A 451 -17.75 -8.69 4.98
CA ALA A 451 -16.85 -9.65 5.61
C ALA A 451 -17.55 -10.98 5.89
N GLN A 452 -18.82 -10.97 6.33
CA GLN A 452 -19.61 -12.20 6.48
C GLN A 452 -19.81 -12.91 5.14
N MET A 453 -20.21 -12.16 4.10
CA MET A 453 -20.43 -12.71 2.75
C MET A 453 -19.14 -13.31 2.15
N ALA A 454 -17.98 -12.76 2.49
CA ALA A 454 -16.69 -13.25 2.04
C ALA A 454 -16.19 -14.51 2.76
N GLY A 455 -16.91 -14.98 3.79
CA GLY A 455 -16.51 -16.14 4.60
C GLY A 455 -15.76 -15.79 5.89
N GLY A 456 -15.72 -14.52 6.26
CA GLY A 456 -15.11 -14.02 7.50
C GLY A 456 -13.70 -13.43 7.33
N VAL A 457 -13.27 -12.70 8.36
CA VAL A 457 -11.95 -12.06 8.48
C VAL A 457 -11.39 -12.32 9.88
N GLU A 458 -10.06 -12.27 10.08
CA GLU A 458 -9.49 -12.44 11.42
C GLU A 458 -9.69 -11.19 12.29
N THR A 459 -9.57 -10.01 11.67
CA THR A 459 -9.74 -8.73 12.34
C THR A 459 -10.60 -7.79 11.50
N PHE A 460 -11.37 -6.95 12.17
CA PHE A 460 -12.18 -5.90 11.59
C PHE A 460 -11.97 -4.59 12.37
N LEU A 461 -11.63 -3.52 11.67
CA LEU A 461 -11.54 -2.19 12.28
C LEU A 461 -12.86 -1.42 12.10
N ILE A 462 -13.35 -0.77 13.17
CA ILE A 462 -14.58 0.03 13.12
C ILE A 462 -14.34 1.47 12.64
N GLY A 463 -13.12 1.76 12.19
CA GLY A 463 -12.63 3.07 11.82
C GLY A 463 -11.17 3.24 12.22
N SER A 464 -10.56 4.31 11.74
CA SER A 464 -9.19 4.67 12.09
C SER A 464 -8.96 6.18 12.01
N GLU A 465 -8.06 6.69 12.85
CA GLU A 465 -7.53 8.05 12.85
C GLU A 465 -8.57 9.20 12.80
N PHE A 466 -9.65 9.10 13.57
CA PHE A 466 -10.58 10.19 13.82
C PHE A 466 -10.09 11.13 14.94
N ALA A 467 -8.80 11.50 14.89
CA ALA A 467 -8.04 12.17 15.96
C ALA A 467 -8.72 13.38 16.60
N ALA A 468 -9.24 14.31 15.80
CA ALA A 468 -9.94 15.47 16.33
C ALA A 468 -11.37 15.13 16.81
N LEU A 469 -12.06 14.22 16.12
CA LEU A 469 -13.44 13.84 16.40
C LEU A 469 -13.56 13.11 17.75
N THR A 470 -12.65 12.18 18.05
CA THR A 470 -12.62 11.42 19.32
C THR A 470 -12.36 12.30 20.55
N ARG A 471 -11.80 13.50 20.32
CA ARG A 471 -11.45 14.51 21.33
C ARG A 471 -12.50 15.62 21.51
N VAL A 472 -13.54 15.64 20.68
CA VAL A 472 -14.69 16.54 20.87
C VAL A 472 -15.42 16.15 22.16
N ARG A 473 -15.69 17.15 22.99
CA ARG A 473 -16.44 17.01 24.24
C ARG A 473 -17.93 17.24 24.00
N GLY A 474 -18.75 16.38 24.59
CA GLY A 474 -20.20 16.51 24.64
C GLY A 474 -20.68 17.15 25.93
N ALA A 475 -22.01 17.18 26.11
CA ALA A 475 -22.62 17.65 27.34
C ALA A 475 -22.10 16.83 28.56
N GLY A 476 -21.90 17.52 29.68
CA GLY A 476 -21.41 16.90 30.92
C GLY A 476 -19.97 16.39 30.85
N GLY A 477 -19.18 16.83 29.87
CA GLY A 477 -17.79 16.39 29.71
C GLY A 477 -17.66 14.95 29.17
N SER A 478 -18.67 14.48 28.44
CA SER A 478 -18.64 13.20 27.72
C SER A 478 -17.81 13.29 26.43
N PHE A 479 -17.54 12.15 25.80
CA PHE A 479 -16.87 12.05 24.49
C PHE A 479 -17.78 11.32 23.50
N PRO A 480 -18.67 12.02 22.78
CA PRO A 480 -19.74 11.41 21.99
C PRO A 480 -19.21 10.45 20.90
N ALA A 481 -18.09 10.78 20.26
CA ALA A 481 -17.51 9.93 19.22
C ALA A 481 -16.97 8.61 19.80
N ALA A 482 -16.30 8.65 20.96
CA ALA A 482 -15.84 7.43 21.64
C ALA A 482 -17.02 6.54 22.06
N GLN A 483 -18.13 7.13 22.50
CA GLN A 483 -19.35 6.38 22.81
C GLN A 483 -20.00 5.77 21.56
N ALA A 484 -20.06 6.51 20.45
CA ALA A 484 -20.60 6.01 19.19
C ALA A 484 -19.75 4.87 18.60
N LEU A 485 -18.41 4.99 18.68
CA LEU A 485 -17.48 3.90 18.33
C LEU A 485 -17.69 2.67 19.23
N ARG A 486 -17.91 2.86 20.54
CA ARG A 486 -18.17 1.75 21.47
C ARG A 486 -19.42 0.98 21.09
N VAL A 487 -20.51 1.67 20.76
CA VAL A 487 -21.75 1.06 20.29
C VAL A 487 -21.52 0.35 18.95
N LEU A 488 -20.84 1.00 18.01
CA LEU A 488 -20.50 0.41 16.72
C LEU A 488 -19.66 -0.88 16.85
N ALA A 489 -18.70 -0.92 17.79
CA ALA A 489 -17.95 -2.13 18.11
C ALA A 489 -18.88 -3.27 18.55
N GLN A 490 -19.87 -2.99 19.39
CA GLN A 490 -20.82 -3.99 19.88
C GLN A 490 -21.66 -4.57 18.74
N ASP A 491 -22.15 -3.73 17.84
CA ASP A 491 -22.93 -4.16 16.68
C ASP A 491 -22.11 -5.00 15.70
N VAL A 492 -20.89 -4.54 15.37
CA VAL A 492 -19.97 -5.28 14.50
C VAL A 492 -19.59 -6.62 15.14
N LYS A 493 -19.34 -6.66 16.45
CA LYS A 493 -19.05 -7.90 17.18
C LYS A 493 -20.23 -8.87 17.16
N ALA A 494 -21.46 -8.36 17.30
CA ALA A 494 -22.67 -9.15 17.22
C ALA A 494 -22.89 -9.73 15.80
N MET A 495 -22.55 -8.97 14.75
CA MET A 495 -22.59 -9.44 13.37
C MET A 495 -21.51 -10.50 13.10
N LEU A 496 -20.24 -10.18 13.34
CA LEU A 496 -19.10 -11.02 12.92
C LEU A 496 -18.82 -12.20 13.86
N GLY A 497 -19.44 -12.21 15.04
CA GLY A 497 -19.26 -13.25 16.04
C GLY A 497 -17.92 -13.19 16.79
N PRO A 498 -17.72 -14.07 17.78
CA PRO A 498 -16.56 -14.02 18.67
C PRO A 498 -15.24 -14.42 18.00
N GLY A 499 -15.28 -15.10 16.85
CA GLY A 499 -14.09 -15.50 16.10
C GLY A 499 -13.36 -14.33 15.43
N THR A 500 -14.07 -13.23 15.15
CA THR A 500 -13.49 -12.03 14.55
C THR A 500 -13.06 -11.06 15.65
N LYS A 501 -11.83 -10.56 15.54
CA LYS A 501 -11.33 -9.52 16.44
C LYS A 501 -11.78 -8.15 15.94
N VAL A 502 -12.34 -7.33 16.81
CA VAL A 502 -12.89 -6.02 16.52
C VAL A 502 -12.08 -4.99 17.31
N SER A 503 -11.68 -3.91 16.66
CA SER A 503 -11.03 -2.77 17.33
C SER A 503 -11.15 -1.50 16.48
N TYR A 504 -10.54 -0.43 16.96
CA TYR A 504 -10.40 0.88 16.31
C TYR A 504 -8.89 1.16 16.13
N GLY A 505 -8.49 1.66 14.96
CA GLY A 505 -7.11 2.06 14.69
C GLY A 505 -6.87 3.51 15.09
N ALA A 506 -6.46 3.76 16.32
CA ALA A 506 -6.22 5.13 16.77
C ALA A 506 -4.92 5.68 16.16
N ASP A 507 -4.91 6.95 15.76
CA ASP A 507 -3.64 7.66 15.51
C ASP A 507 -2.76 7.62 16.78
N TRP A 508 -1.44 7.54 16.61
CA TRP A 508 -0.51 7.49 17.74
C TRP A 508 -0.58 8.72 18.66
N THR A 509 -1.18 9.83 18.22
CA THR A 509 -1.41 10.98 19.08
C THR A 509 -2.75 10.91 19.81
N GLU A 510 -3.74 10.13 19.37
CA GLU A 510 -5.11 10.17 19.91
C GLU A 510 -5.46 9.06 20.92
N TYR A 511 -4.73 7.93 20.93
CA TYR A 511 -5.12 6.72 21.69
C TYR A 511 -5.22 6.92 23.21
N GLY A 512 -4.46 7.89 23.73
CA GLY A 512 -4.17 8.09 25.15
C GLY A 512 -4.90 9.26 25.81
N ALA A 513 -4.26 9.84 26.84
CA ALA A 513 -4.80 10.97 27.57
C ALA A 513 -4.86 12.26 26.72
N GLN A 514 -5.85 13.09 27.00
CA GLN A 514 -5.99 14.44 26.47
C GLN A 514 -5.86 15.43 27.62
N SER A 515 -4.93 16.39 27.47
CA SER A 515 -4.75 17.48 28.42
C SER A 515 -5.35 18.78 27.89
N PHE A 516 -5.79 19.64 28.80
CA PHE A 516 -6.44 20.90 28.49
C PHE A 516 -5.75 22.09 29.20
N PRO A 517 -5.84 23.32 28.65
CA PRO A 517 -5.20 24.49 29.25
C PRO A 517 -5.66 24.83 30.67
N ASN A 518 -6.86 24.42 31.06
CA ASN A 518 -7.39 24.60 32.42
C ASN A 518 -6.82 23.59 33.44
N GLY A 519 -5.91 22.70 33.02
CA GLY A 519 -5.34 21.66 33.86
C GLY A 519 -6.15 20.36 33.89
N ASP A 520 -7.25 20.26 33.13
CA ASP A 520 -7.96 18.99 33.01
C ASP A 520 -7.12 17.96 32.25
N VAL A 521 -7.22 16.70 32.67
CA VAL A 521 -6.69 15.55 31.94
C VAL A 521 -7.78 14.49 31.87
N ARG A 522 -8.14 14.07 30.66
CA ARG A 522 -9.21 13.09 30.40
C ARG A 522 -8.68 11.94 29.56
N PHE A 523 -9.38 10.82 29.53
CA PHE A 523 -9.03 9.66 28.69
C PHE A 523 -10.20 9.32 27.73
N PRO A 524 -10.31 10.02 26.59
CA PRO A 524 -11.51 9.95 25.74
C PRO A 524 -11.89 8.53 25.30
N LEU A 525 -10.88 7.72 24.96
CA LEU A 525 -11.08 6.39 24.38
C LEU A 525 -11.15 5.27 25.43
N ASP A 526 -10.96 5.53 26.73
CA ASP A 526 -11.01 4.48 27.76
C ASP A 526 -12.34 3.72 27.78
N ALA A 527 -13.46 4.40 27.48
CA ALA A 527 -14.76 3.74 27.39
C ALA A 527 -14.82 2.73 26.22
N LEU A 528 -14.17 3.04 25.10
CA LEU A 528 -14.04 2.13 23.97
C LEU A 528 -13.06 0.99 24.30
N TRP A 529 -11.90 1.34 24.85
CA TRP A 529 -10.87 0.38 25.23
C TRP A 529 -11.29 -0.55 26.36
N ALA A 530 -12.20 -0.16 27.24
CA ALA A 530 -12.75 -1.05 28.27
C ALA A 530 -13.90 -1.94 27.74
N SER A 531 -14.48 -1.63 26.58
CA SER A 531 -15.64 -2.37 26.04
C SER A 531 -15.31 -3.83 25.75
N PRO A 532 -16.12 -4.82 26.19
CA PRO A 532 -15.86 -6.23 25.88
C PRO A 532 -15.98 -6.55 24.38
N ALA A 533 -16.57 -5.66 23.58
CA ALA A 533 -16.65 -5.82 22.13
C ALA A 533 -15.33 -5.49 21.40
N VAL A 534 -14.38 -4.85 22.07
CA VAL A 534 -13.05 -4.50 21.51
C VAL A 534 -12.01 -5.49 22.02
N ASP A 535 -11.22 -6.13 21.15
CA ASP A 535 -10.31 -7.21 21.55
C ASP A 535 -8.87 -6.76 21.82
N PHE A 536 -8.47 -5.59 21.31
CA PHE A 536 -7.12 -5.04 21.44
C PHE A 536 -7.14 -3.51 21.30
N ILE A 537 -6.08 -2.84 21.72
CA ILE A 537 -5.88 -1.41 21.46
C ILE A 537 -5.14 -1.30 20.12
N GLY A 538 -5.83 -0.79 19.09
CA GLY A 538 -5.24 -0.56 17.76
C GLY A 538 -4.59 0.82 17.70
N VAL A 539 -3.36 0.88 17.20
CA VAL A 539 -2.63 2.15 17.01
C VAL A 539 -1.92 2.19 15.67
N ASP A 540 -2.16 3.23 14.89
CA ASP A 540 -1.38 3.59 13.70
C ASP A 540 -0.15 4.39 14.18
N TYR A 541 0.99 3.71 14.25
CA TYR A 541 2.15 4.11 15.06
C TYR A 541 3.24 4.80 14.26
N TYR A 542 3.20 6.14 14.28
CA TYR A 542 4.12 7.01 13.54
C TYR A 542 4.86 8.08 14.38
N PRO A 543 5.25 7.82 15.64
CA PRO A 543 5.97 8.84 16.41
C PRO A 543 7.41 9.06 15.90
N PRO A 544 8.01 10.23 16.15
CA PRO A 544 9.43 10.44 15.89
C PRO A 544 10.33 9.40 16.60
N LEU A 545 11.21 8.79 15.82
CA LEU A 545 12.26 7.87 16.29
C LEU A 545 13.66 8.48 16.21
N ALA A 546 13.76 9.68 15.65
CA ALA A 546 15.01 10.41 15.54
C ALA A 546 14.74 11.93 15.59
N ASP A 547 15.79 12.70 15.85
CA ASP A 547 15.81 14.16 15.74
C ASP A 547 17.11 14.60 15.04
N TRP A 548 17.44 13.88 13.96
CA TRP A 548 18.70 14.01 13.24
C TRP A 548 18.69 15.22 12.29
N ARG A 549 19.81 15.95 12.17
CA ARG A 549 19.97 17.12 11.27
C ARG A 549 21.22 16.96 10.41
N ASP A 550 21.43 17.85 9.46
CA ASP A 550 22.67 17.86 8.68
C ASP A 550 23.87 18.27 9.54
N GLY A 551 25.04 17.72 9.20
CA GLY A 551 26.28 17.97 9.93
C GLY A 551 26.36 17.23 11.26
N ARG A 552 27.20 17.74 12.18
CA ARG A 552 27.47 17.14 13.49
C ARG A 552 27.25 18.10 14.66
N GLY A 553 26.71 19.30 14.39
CA GLY A 553 26.48 20.35 15.39
C GLY A 553 25.16 20.24 16.16
N HIS A 554 24.33 19.24 15.85
CA HIS A 554 23.05 18.98 16.52
C HIS A 554 23.23 18.04 17.72
N LEU A 555 22.30 18.07 18.67
CA LEU A 555 22.38 17.32 19.93
C LEU A 555 22.51 15.80 19.71
N ASP A 556 21.83 15.23 18.71
CA ASP A 556 21.81 13.78 18.45
C ASP A 556 23.13 13.24 17.89
N ALA A 557 24.00 14.10 17.35
CA ALA A 557 25.32 13.67 16.88
C ALA A 557 26.20 13.13 18.02
N ALA A 558 25.88 13.49 19.27
CA ALA A 558 26.51 12.95 20.46
C ALA A 558 25.97 11.58 20.90
N LEU A 559 24.81 11.16 20.37
CA LEU A 559 24.12 9.92 20.76
C LEU A 559 24.40 8.77 19.79
N ALA A 560 24.70 9.07 18.53
CA ALA A 560 24.93 8.07 17.49
C ALA A 560 25.89 8.56 16.40
N GLU A 561 26.42 7.63 15.60
CA GLU A 561 27.25 7.95 14.44
C GLU A 561 26.42 8.51 13.27
N GLY A 562 25.19 8.03 13.11
CA GLY A 562 24.31 8.42 12.01
C GLY A 562 22.81 8.18 12.31
N PRO A 563 21.93 8.66 11.42
CA PRO A 563 20.47 8.50 11.57
C PRO A 563 19.99 7.05 11.38
N TYR A 564 20.87 6.16 10.93
CA TYR A 564 20.59 4.74 10.66
C TYR A 564 21.12 3.81 11.76
N ASP A 565 21.70 4.36 12.84
CA ASP A 565 22.17 3.56 13.97
C ASP A 565 20.99 2.84 14.65
N LEU A 566 21.04 1.50 14.65
CA LEU A 566 19.94 0.67 15.13
C LEU A 566 19.72 0.80 16.64
N ASN A 567 20.78 1.00 17.43
CA ASN A 567 20.66 1.14 18.88
C ASN A 567 20.00 2.48 19.24
N TYR A 568 20.34 3.55 18.53
CA TYR A 568 19.71 4.86 18.66
C TYR A 568 18.21 4.81 18.32
N LEU A 569 17.86 4.27 17.15
CA LEU A 569 16.46 4.13 16.73
C LEU A 569 15.66 3.23 17.70
N THR A 570 16.25 2.12 18.15
CA THR A 570 15.62 1.21 19.11
C THR A 570 15.38 1.88 20.46
N ALA A 571 16.37 2.61 20.99
CA ALA A 571 16.23 3.32 22.26
C ALA A 571 15.14 4.40 22.20
N ASN A 572 15.04 5.10 21.07
CA ASN A 572 14.04 6.16 20.85
C ASN A 572 12.60 5.66 20.72
N THR A 573 12.36 4.35 20.66
CA THR A 573 10.99 3.81 20.82
C THR A 573 10.40 4.11 22.21
N ARG A 574 11.24 4.36 23.23
CA ARG A 574 10.83 4.69 24.60
C ARG A 574 11.59 5.91 25.18
N ARG A 575 12.08 6.80 24.31
CA ARG A 575 12.88 8.00 24.65
C ARG A 575 12.72 9.08 23.59
N GLY A 576 13.24 10.28 23.81
CA GLY A 576 13.27 11.36 22.82
C GLY A 576 11.97 12.14 22.69
N GLU A 577 11.67 12.65 21.50
CA GLU A 577 10.47 13.45 21.25
C GLU A 577 9.19 12.68 21.60
N ALA A 578 8.22 13.37 22.20
CA ALA A 578 6.94 12.83 22.68
C ALA A 578 7.07 11.78 23.81
N PHE A 579 8.24 11.70 24.45
CA PHE A 579 8.48 10.87 25.63
C PHE A 579 9.29 11.62 26.70
N ASP A 580 10.52 12.02 26.38
CA ASP A 580 11.38 12.78 27.29
C ASP A 580 11.13 14.29 27.17
N TRP A 581 10.84 14.76 25.95
CA TRP A 581 10.71 16.17 25.63
C TRP A 581 9.78 16.42 24.44
N TYR A 582 9.41 17.68 24.22
CA TYR A 582 8.66 18.17 23.05
C TYR A 582 9.21 19.53 22.58
N TYR A 583 8.79 19.97 21.39
CA TYR A 583 9.04 21.33 20.91
C TYR A 583 7.79 22.19 21.08
N ALA A 584 7.93 23.39 21.64
CA ALA A 584 6.80 24.30 21.86
C ALA A 584 6.26 24.89 20.55
N ASP A 585 7.14 25.11 19.57
CA ASP A 585 6.83 25.65 18.25
C ASP A 585 7.92 25.28 17.23
N GLU A 586 7.77 25.74 16.00
CA GLU A 586 8.75 25.48 14.92
C GLU A 586 10.08 26.23 15.12
N ALA A 587 10.10 27.36 15.83
CA ALA A 587 11.35 28.06 16.13
C ALA A 587 12.19 27.25 17.14
N ALA A 588 11.55 26.70 18.17
CA ALA A 588 12.15 25.78 19.12
C ALA A 588 12.65 24.51 18.42
N ARG A 589 11.87 23.96 17.47
CA ARG A 589 12.32 22.81 16.67
C ARG A 589 13.55 23.12 15.84
N ALA A 590 13.57 24.26 15.15
CA ALA A 590 14.71 24.70 14.34
C ALA A 590 15.97 24.89 15.19
N ALA A 591 15.82 25.47 16.38
CA ALA A 591 16.91 25.69 17.34
C ALA A 591 17.28 24.43 18.16
N GLN A 592 16.55 23.33 18.01
CA GLN A 592 16.66 22.14 18.86
C GLN A 592 16.46 22.44 20.38
N ALA A 593 15.63 23.44 20.68
CA ALA A 593 15.28 23.84 22.05
C ALA A 593 14.20 22.90 22.63
N ARG A 594 14.67 21.79 23.21
CA ARG A 594 13.83 20.71 23.75
C ARG A 594 13.26 21.08 25.12
N THR A 595 11.94 20.99 25.28
CA THR A 595 11.25 21.20 26.55
C THR A 595 10.94 19.85 27.21
N PRO A 596 11.40 19.58 28.45
CA PRO A 596 11.12 18.31 29.13
C PRO A 596 9.62 18.05 29.35
N ILE A 597 9.19 16.80 29.19
CA ILE A 597 7.84 16.36 29.58
C ILE A 597 7.87 15.91 31.04
N ALA A 598 7.18 16.66 31.90
CA ALA A 598 7.09 16.40 33.33
C ALA A 598 5.66 16.63 33.85
N ASP A 599 5.34 15.99 34.96
CA ASP A 599 4.05 16.15 35.66
C ASP A 599 4.19 17.02 36.92
N GLY A 600 5.32 16.93 37.63
CA GLY A 600 5.52 17.59 38.90
C GLY A 600 4.69 16.96 40.01
N ALA A 601 3.43 17.41 40.16
CA ALA A 601 2.60 17.21 41.36
C ALA A 601 2.37 15.74 41.76
N TYR A 602 2.20 14.83 40.79
CA TYR A 602 1.92 13.40 41.07
C TYR A 602 2.98 12.44 40.53
N GLY A 603 4.01 12.95 39.84
CA GLY A 603 5.05 12.11 39.26
C GLY A 603 4.53 11.15 38.17
N GLU A 604 3.45 11.52 37.47
CA GLU A 604 2.83 10.73 36.40
C GLU A 604 3.07 11.35 35.01
N PRO A 605 4.32 11.61 34.56
CA PRO A 605 4.58 12.30 33.30
C PRO A 605 4.02 11.55 32.08
N TRP A 606 3.79 10.24 32.21
CA TRP A 606 3.27 9.38 31.15
C TRP A 606 1.91 9.84 30.59
N ILE A 607 1.08 10.54 31.37
CA ILE A 607 -0.20 11.09 30.86
C ILE A 607 0.01 12.22 29.84
N TYR A 608 1.24 12.74 29.72
CA TYR A 608 1.62 13.76 28.74
C TYR A 608 2.57 13.22 27.66
N ARG A 609 2.94 11.93 27.71
CA ARG A 609 3.85 11.30 26.75
C ARG A 609 3.07 10.55 25.68
N GLN A 610 2.91 11.14 24.49
CA GLN A 610 2.16 10.48 23.41
C GLN A 610 2.82 9.19 22.91
N LYS A 611 4.13 8.98 23.12
CA LYS A 611 4.80 7.74 22.70
C LYS A 611 4.75 6.62 23.75
N ASP A 612 4.33 6.91 24.98
CA ASP A 612 4.45 6.00 26.12
C ASP A 612 3.32 4.95 26.17
N LEU A 613 3.32 4.06 25.18
CA LEU A 613 2.37 2.94 25.09
C LEU A 613 2.41 2.05 26.34
N TRP A 614 3.59 1.86 26.93
CA TRP A 614 3.79 0.93 28.03
C TRP A 614 3.19 1.43 29.33
N SER A 615 3.41 2.70 29.68
CA SER A 615 2.80 3.26 30.89
C SER A 615 1.28 3.37 30.76
N PHE A 616 0.76 3.76 29.60
CA PHE A 616 -0.69 3.66 29.33
C PHE A 616 -1.20 2.24 29.54
N TRP A 617 -0.51 1.24 28.98
CA TRP A 617 -0.94 -0.16 29.09
C TRP A 617 -0.95 -0.69 30.52
N SER A 618 0.07 -0.33 31.32
CA SER A 618 0.37 -0.99 32.59
C SER A 618 -0.11 -0.24 33.83
N LEU A 619 -0.58 1.01 33.70
CA LEU A 619 -0.95 1.85 34.83
C LEU A 619 -2.46 2.10 34.89
N PRO A 620 -3.02 2.29 36.09
CA PRO A 620 -4.40 2.76 36.26
C PRO A 620 -4.52 4.20 35.77
N HIS A 621 -5.60 4.51 35.06
CA HIS A 621 -5.86 5.84 34.51
C HIS A 621 -6.69 6.67 35.48
N TYR A 622 -6.19 7.83 35.90
CA TYR A 622 -6.92 8.76 36.75
C TYR A 622 -7.08 10.09 36.02
N GLU A 623 -8.32 10.50 35.82
CA GLU A 623 -8.61 11.83 35.27
C GLU A 623 -8.19 12.93 36.25
N ARG A 624 -8.01 14.13 35.72
CA ARG A 624 -7.72 15.33 36.52
C ARG A 624 -8.72 16.42 36.18
N ALA A 625 -9.24 17.06 37.22
CA ALA A 625 -10.06 18.25 37.11
C ALA A 625 -9.26 19.42 37.69
N ALA A 626 -8.97 20.43 36.87
CA ALA A 626 -8.13 21.58 37.23
C ALA A 626 -6.80 21.16 37.91
N GLY A 627 -6.15 20.12 37.38
CA GLY A 627 -4.90 19.57 37.91
C GLY A 627 -5.05 18.63 39.10
N VAL A 628 -6.24 18.47 39.69
CA VAL A 628 -6.47 17.58 40.83
C VAL A 628 -6.82 16.18 40.36
N ARG A 629 -6.00 15.19 40.75
CA ARG A 629 -6.20 13.77 40.43
C ARG A 629 -7.48 13.22 41.07
N ALA A 630 -8.30 12.55 40.26
CA ALA A 630 -9.50 11.88 40.72
C ALA A 630 -9.17 10.77 41.75
N ALA A 631 -10.10 10.52 42.68
CA ALA A 631 -9.95 9.46 43.67
C ALA A 631 -10.13 8.05 43.09
N THR A 632 -10.88 7.94 41.99
CA THR A 632 -11.18 6.67 41.32
C THR A 632 -10.62 6.67 39.91
N PRO A 633 -10.13 5.52 39.42
CA PRO A 633 -9.68 5.41 38.04
C PRO A 633 -10.86 5.42 37.05
N THR A 634 -10.56 5.56 35.77
CA THR A 634 -11.51 5.38 34.67
C THR A 634 -11.93 3.90 34.56
N ALA A 635 -12.72 3.58 33.52
CA ALA A 635 -13.08 2.19 33.20
C ALA A 635 -11.88 1.35 32.72
N TRP A 636 -10.72 1.95 32.45
CA TRP A 636 -9.54 1.21 32.03
C TRP A 636 -9.01 0.29 33.13
N THR A 637 -8.75 -0.96 32.75
CA THR A 637 -8.07 -1.93 33.61
C THR A 637 -6.66 -2.18 33.08
N PRO A 638 -5.61 -1.97 33.89
CA PRO A 638 -4.23 -2.20 33.47
C PRO A 638 -4.01 -3.60 32.90
N GLY A 639 -3.29 -3.69 31.78
CA GLY A 639 -2.96 -4.95 31.13
C GLY A 639 -4.15 -5.72 30.53
N SER A 640 -5.36 -5.15 30.53
CA SER A 640 -6.58 -5.88 30.15
C SER A 640 -6.64 -6.28 28.68
N LYS A 641 -5.94 -5.55 27.80
CA LYS A 641 -5.94 -5.79 26.35
C LYS A 641 -4.54 -5.62 25.75
N PRO A 642 -4.15 -6.42 24.77
CA PRO A 642 -2.89 -6.23 24.07
C PRO A 642 -2.94 -5.00 23.15
N PHE A 643 -1.78 -4.40 22.88
CA PHE A 643 -1.62 -3.49 21.75
C PHE A 643 -1.44 -4.27 20.45
N ARG A 644 -2.00 -3.73 19.36
CA ARG A 644 -1.61 -4.07 17.99
C ARG A 644 -1.29 -2.78 17.26
N LEU A 645 -0.10 -2.69 16.69
CA LEU A 645 0.23 -1.63 15.76
C LEU A 645 -0.51 -1.97 14.45
N THR A 646 -1.59 -1.25 14.18
CA THR A 646 -2.48 -1.49 13.01
C THR A 646 -1.85 -0.95 11.73
N GLU A 647 -1.00 0.06 11.88
CA GLU A 647 -0.12 0.58 10.85
C GLU A 647 1.21 1.01 11.50
N ALA A 648 2.32 0.88 10.77
CA ALA A 648 3.62 1.41 11.17
C ALA A 648 4.53 1.44 9.93
N GLY A 649 5.35 2.48 9.84
CA GLY A 649 6.27 2.65 8.72
C GLY A 649 6.95 4.00 8.76
N CYS A 650 7.74 4.30 7.73
CA CYS A 650 8.27 5.63 7.46
C CYS A 650 8.50 5.78 5.95
N PRO A 651 8.48 7.01 5.40
CA PRO A 651 8.87 7.24 4.02
C PRO A 651 10.32 6.77 3.77
N ALA A 652 10.59 6.23 2.58
CA ALA A 652 11.92 5.81 2.16
C ALA A 652 12.79 7.01 1.70
N VAL A 653 12.97 7.98 2.59
CA VAL A 653 13.72 9.23 2.36
C VAL A 653 14.77 9.43 3.45
N ASP A 654 15.74 10.31 3.19
CA ASP A 654 16.72 10.68 4.20
C ASP A 654 16.03 11.24 5.45
N LYS A 655 16.50 10.81 6.64
CA LYS A 655 15.94 11.19 7.94
C LYS A 655 14.44 10.91 8.10
N GLY A 656 13.86 9.95 7.37
CA GLY A 656 12.44 9.58 7.49
C GLY A 656 12.00 9.21 8.92
N ALA A 657 12.92 8.70 9.75
CA ALA A 657 12.70 8.44 11.17
C ALA A 657 12.36 9.68 12.03
N ASN A 658 12.66 10.89 11.55
CA ASN A 658 12.33 12.13 12.27
C ASN A 658 10.82 12.42 12.27
N ARG A 659 10.12 12.13 11.17
CA ARG A 659 8.69 12.35 11.02
C ARG A 659 8.07 11.19 10.22
N PRO A 660 7.89 10.00 10.83
CA PRO A 660 7.46 8.81 10.11
C PRO A 660 6.09 8.93 9.41
N SER A 661 5.22 9.83 9.87
CA SER A 661 3.91 10.10 9.27
C SER A 661 3.92 11.06 8.07
N THR A 662 5.07 11.65 7.72
CA THR A 662 5.15 12.63 6.62
C THR A 662 5.59 11.95 5.33
N PHE A 663 4.74 11.93 4.32
CA PHE A 663 5.03 11.42 2.98
C PHE A 663 5.22 12.63 2.04
N PRO A 664 6.45 12.99 1.66
CA PRO A 664 6.75 14.22 0.94
C PRO A 664 6.50 14.13 -0.59
N ASP A 665 6.03 12.99 -1.07
CA ASP A 665 5.84 12.65 -2.49
C ASP A 665 4.44 12.93 -3.04
#